data_AF-A0A0P4W9A7-F1
#
_entry.id   AF-A0A0P4W9A7-F1
#
_cell.length_a   1.000
_cell.length_b   1.000
_cell.length_c   1.000
_cell.angle_alpha   90.00
_cell.angle_beta   90.00
_cell.angle_gamma   90.00
#
_symmetry.space_group_name_H-M   'P 1'
#
loop_
_entity.id
_entity.type
_entity.pdbx_description
1 polymer ?
#
loop_
_entity_poly.entity_id
_entity_poly.type
_entity_poly.pdbx_seq_one_letter_code
_entity_poly.pdbx_strand_id
1 'polypeptide(L)'
;MAAAEHQERNNDLREHMVGILFSRSKLTHLQKQVCSHIVQAIRKETVRAREEWESSLSCETLGTPGTPEEGQHSAPDTYCFEMLSMVLALSGSAVGRAHLAQQDHLLRHLLSLLHTGSARVQRQVVALFRRMLADVPPQSLALILGVEVLPAHDYASLHTASQDQDTAFDPQKQGILDVFLAVIAKALTVQLKTKGSDGGKITVAQGKGGVTSVTLATAMPTPAANSPRWWLRGHTTQKQADLIINLIRDMSMGKLSDTWAKVSKAAIAENIINLTRLHESDRSCAATCLATPTLWLALASLCVLHPDHVDALSSQHWQATTSSGDPHNPEPRPTCENHDDGETLAMILCEECSSNLCGECDRILHLHRRTRHHHRTVFRQEQEAIKVDLHEGCGRTKLFWLLALADSTTLKAMLELRGESQRTRGSIAATTCRFCGAPAQPSLLSPAPVCQDSDCQEYSREACVRTHDCGHLCGGLKGENTCLPCLHGCSNNPSLKQDADDMCMICFSEALSAAPAIQLECGHVFHAHCCRNVLTRRWPGPRITFTFSLCPICKVAMSHDVLGELLSPILALYEDVRRKALMRLEYEGLHRAEAISTPGARYHNNPAAFAMDRYAYYVCFKCNKAYYGGEARCDAEAGLGDEYDPRELVCGACSDVSRAQMCPKHGTDFLEYKCRYCCSVAVFFCFGTTHFCNACHDDFQRVTNIPKAELPRCPAGPRAQQLEGEECPLHVQHPPTGEEFALGCGVCRNAHTF
;
A
#
# COMPACT_ATOMS: atom_id res chain seq x y z
N MET A 1 -6.64 11.50 18.45
CA MET A 1 -8.05 11.09 18.24
C MET A 1 -9.02 12.15 18.70
N ALA A 2 -8.89 12.72 19.91
CA ALA A 2 -9.74 13.83 20.36
C ALA A 2 -9.77 15.03 19.39
N ALA A 3 -8.65 15.39 18.75
CA ALA A 3 -8.66 16.45 17.73
C ALA A 3 -9.39 16.05 16.42
N ALA A 4 -9.37 14.77 16.03
CA ALA A 4 -10.08 14.28 14.85
C ALA A 4 -11.57 14.10 15.12
N GLU A 5 -11.95 13.57 16.29
CA GLU A 5 -13.33 13.48 16.76
C GLU A 5 -13.93 14.87 17.02
N HIS A 6 -13.13 15.81 17.55
CA HIS A 6 -13.57 17.19 17.71
C HIS A 6 -13.67 17.91 16.36
N GLN A 7 -12.84 17.57 15.36
CA GLN A 7 -12.95 18.08 13.99
C GLN A 7 -14.18 17.51 13.27
N GLU A 8 -14.45 16.21 13.40
CA GLU A 8 -15.66 15.55 12.87
C GLU A 8 -16.91 16.13 13.52
N ARG A 9 -16.95 16.27 14.84
CA ARG A 9 -18.09 16.86 15.55
C ARG A 9 -18.32 18.34 15.20
N ASN A 10 -17.25 19.09 14.91
CA ASN A 10 -17.36 20.48 14.47
C ASN A 10 -17.80 20.58 13.00
N ASN A 11 -17.36 19.64 12.16
CA ASN A 11 -17.85 19.49 10.78
C ASN A 11 -19.33 19.11 10.79
N ASP A 12 -19.76 18.19 11.65
CA ASP A 12 -21.18 17.80 11.80
C ASP A 12 -22.05 18.97 12.28
N LEU A 13 -21.55 19.80 13.20
CA LEU A 13 -22.25 21.01 13.65
C LEU A 13 -22.34 22.08 12.55
N ARG A 14 -21.25 22.30 11.79
CA ARG A 14 -21.24 23.21 10.63
C ARG A 14 -22.15 22.67 9.52
N GLU A 15 -22.14 21.37 9.24
CA GLU A 15 -23.00 20.70 8.28
C GLU A 15 -24.47 20.75 8.69
N HIS A 16 -24.78 20.59 9.98
CA HIS A 16 -26.14 20.72 10.50
C HIS A 16 -26.64 22.17 10.40
N MET A 17 -25.81 23.17 10.76
CA MET A 17 -26.13 24.58 10.61
C MET A 17 -26.34 24.99 9.15
N VAL A 18 -25.49 24.49 8.24
CA VAL A 18 -25.62 24.69 6.80
C VAL A 18 -26.85 23.95 6.26
N GLY A 19 -27.13 22.73 6.70
CA GLY A 19 -28.36 21.98 6.37
C GLY A 19 -29.63 22.75 6.75
N ILE A 20 -29.63 23.45 7.89
CA ILE A 20 -30.72 24.34 8.31
C ILE A 20 -30.81 25.58 7.40
N LEU A 21 -29.68 26.22 7.08
CA LEU A 21 -29.61 27.40 6.20
C LEU A 21 -29.97 27.11 4.73
N PHE A 22 -29.83 25.85 4.29
CA PHE A 22 -30.09 25.39 2.93
C PHE A 22 -31.26 24.39 2.82
N SER A 23 -32.14 24.37 3.83
CA SER A 23 -33.36 23.53 3.88
C SER A 23 -34.43 23.87 2.83
N ARG A 24 -34.26 24.98 2.09
CA ARG A 24 -35.17 25.43 1.03
C ARG A 24 -34.81 24.81 -0.32
N SER A 25 -35.80 24.65 -1.20
CA SER A 25 -35.64 24.02 -2.52
C SER A 25 -34.71 24.76 -3.50
N LYS A 26 -34.36 26.03 -3.25
CA LYS A 26 -33.46 26.84 -4.10
C LYS A 26 -32.59 27.79 -3.25
N LEU A 27 -31.35 28.03 -3.70
CA LEU A 27 -30.46 29.04 -3.13
C LEU A 27 -31.00 30.46 -3.37
N THR A 28 -30.96 31.29 -2.33
CA THR A 28 -31.27 32.72 -2.43
C THR A 28 -30.21 33.47 -3.25
N HIS A 29 -30.56 34.65 -3.76
CA HIS A 29 -29.63 35.49 -4.54
C HIS A 29 -28.36 35.82 -3.74
N LEU A 30 -28.50 36.14 -2.45
CA LEU A 30 -27.36 36.42 -1.57
C LEU A 30 -26.47 35.19 -1.38
N GLN A 31 -27.06 34.00 -1.16
CA GLN A 31 -26.29 32.76 -1.03
C GLN A 31 -25.49 32.45 -2.30
N LYS A 32 -26.06 32.66 -3.49
CA LYS A 32 -25.34 32.51 -4.77
C LYS A 32 -24.18 33.50 -4.90
N GLN A 33 -24.37 34.75 -4.51
CA GLN A 33 -23.31 35.76 -4.52
C GLN A 33 -22.16 35.39 -3.57
N VAL A 34 -22.47 34.95 -2.35
CA VAL A 34 -21.47 34.48 -1.39
C VAL A 34 -20.70 33.28 -1.95
N CYS A 35 -21.40 32.30 -2.55
CA CYS A 35 -20.75 31.16 -3.20
C CYS A 35 -19.79 31.61 -4.31
N SER A 36 -20.22 32.56 -5.15
CA SER A 36 -19.38 33.11 -6.23
C SER A 36 -18.10 33.76 -5.69
N HIS A 37 -18.17 34.49 -4.57
CA HIS A 37 -17.01 35.08 -3.93
C HIS A 37 -16.05 34.02 -3.36
N ILE A 38 -16.58 32.97 -2.74
CA ILE A 38 -15.77 31.85 -2.22
C ILE A 38 -15.07 31.12 -3.38
N VAL A 39 -15.78 30.82 -4.47
CA VAL A 39 -15.19 30.19 -5.66
C VAL A 39 -14.11 31.07 -6.29
N GLN A 40 -14.30 32.39 -6.32
CA GLN A 40 -13.29 33.33 -6.81
C GLN A 40 -12.06 33.40 -5.88
N ALA A 41 -12.24 33.28 -4.57
CA ALA A 41 -11.14 33.17 -3.62
C ALA A 41 -10.33 31.88 -3.85
N ILE A 42 -11.01 30.74 -4.00
CA ILE A 42 -10.38 29.45 -4.33
C ILE A 42 -9.58 29.56 -5.64
N ARG A 43 -10.11 30.24 -6.65
CA ARG A 43 -9.38 30.49 -7.91
C ARG A 43 -8.04 31.20 -7.67
N LYS A 44 -8.03 32.28 -6.88
CA LYS A 44 -6.79 33.04 -6.59
C LYS A 44 -5.78 32.17 -5.85
N GLU A 45 -6.25 31.44 -4.84
CA GLU A 45 -5.43 30.51 -4.06
C GLU A 45 -4.86 29.37 -4.91
N THR A 46 -5.64 28.89 -5.88
CA THR A 46 -5.20 27.83 -6.81
C THR A 46 -4.07 28.30 -7.71
N VAL A 47 -4.16 29.52 -8.24
CA VAL A 47 -3.09 30.10 -9.08
C VAL A 47 -1.82 30.25 -8.25
N ARG A 48 -1.92 30.82 -7.04
CA ARG A 48 -0.78 30.95 -6.13
C ARG A 48 -0.15 29.60 -5.81
N ALA A 49 -0.95 28.61 -5.42
CA ALA A 49 -0.46 27.26 -5.09
C ALA A 49 0.23 26.59 -6.29
N ARG A 50 -0.23 26.86 -7.51
CA ARG A 50 0.39 26.35 -8.73
C ARG A 50 1.75 27.01 -9.00
N GLU A 51 1.85 28.33 -8.87
CA GLU A 51 3.12 29.07 -9.04
C GLU A 51 4.16 28.63 -8.01
N GLU A 52 3.77 28.47 -6.75
CA GLU A 52 4.63 27.95 -5.68
C GLU A 52 5.12 26.53 -5.98
N TRP A 53 4.21 25.64 -6.41
CA TRP A 53 4.56 24.27 -6.79
C TRP A 53 5.52 24.20 -7.99
N GLU A 54 5.31 25.01 -9.04
CA GLU A 54 6.22 25.10 -10.19
C GLU A 54 7.62 25.61 -9.79
N SER A 55 7.68 26.54 -8.82
CA SER A 55 8.93 27.03 -8.24
C SER A 55 9.68 25.94 -7.45
N SER A 56 8.98 25.19 -6.61
CA SER A 56 9.57 24.09 -5.83
C SER A 56 10.18 23.01 -6.72
N LEU A 57 9.48 22.61 -7.78
CA LEU A 57 10.01 21.63 -8.75
C LEU A 57 11.28 22.10 -9.44
N SER A 58 11.41 23.40 -9.70
CA SER A 58 12.59 23.97 -10.37
C SER A 58 13.81 23.97 -9.45
N CYS A 59 13.60 24.15 -8.14
CA CYS A 59 14.66 24.15 -7.13
C CYS A 59 15.24 22.75 -6.88
N GLU A 60 14.41 21.70 -6.90
CA GLU A 60 14.86 20.31 -6.75
C GLU A 60 15.82 19.85 -7.87
N THR A 61 15.68 20.39 -9.08
CA THR A 61 16.55 20.06 -10.23
C THR A 61 17.99 20.58 -10.13
N LEU A 62 18.29 21.53 -9.24
CA LEU A 62 19.60 22.21 -9.15
C LEU A 62 20.58 21.59 -8.12
N GLY A 63 20.20 20.49 -7.45
CA GLY A 63 21.17 19.60 -6.80
C GLY A 63 21.94 20.14 -5.60
N THR A 64 21.44 21.13 -4.86
CA THR A 64 22.00 21.47 -3.55
C THR A 64 21.34 20.62 -2.47
N PRO A 65 22.07 19.74 -1.75
CA PRO A 65 21.54 19.05 -0.59
C PRO A 65 21.49 20.06 0.57
N GLY A 66 20.39 20.81 0.65
CA GLY A 66 20.06 21.56 1.84
C GLY A 66 19.73 20.57 2.96
N THR A 67 20.44 20.67 4.08
CA THR A 67 20.00 20.14 5.36
C THR A 67 18.52 20.50 5.59
N PRO A 68 17.71 19.65 6.25
CA PRO A 68 16.35 19.99 6.62
C PRO A 68 16.42 21.04 7.75
N GLU A 69 16.74 22.28 7.40
CA GLU A 69 16.52 23.39 8.30
C GLU A 69 15.01 23.57 8.42
N GLU A 70 14.53 23.28 9.62
CA GLU A 70 13.21 23.67 10.10
C GLU A 70 12.93 25.12 9.71
N GLY A 71 11.90 25.35 8.87
CA GLY A 71 11.30 26.68 8.75
C GLY A 71 11.43 27.43 7.42
N GLN A 72 11.49 26.77 6.25
CA GLN A 72 11.09 27.46 5.02
C GLN A 72 9.55 27.62 5.00
N HIS A 73 9.10 28.80 5.42
CA HIS A 73 7.70 29.21 5.52
C HIS A 73 6.93 28.94 4.21
N SER A 74 6.22 27.81 4.12
CA SER A 74 5.06 27.71 3.24
C SER A 74 4.07 28.76 3.69
N ALA A 75 3.58 29.62 2.79
CA ALA A 75 2.50 30.53 3.14
C ALA A 75 1.35 29.74 3.80
N PRO A 76 0.66 30.29 4.82
CA PRO A 76 -0.39 29.57 5.50
C PRO A 76 -1.51 29.23 4.50
N ASP A 77 -1.60 27.96 4.13
CA ASP A 77 -2.68 27.37 3.33
C ASP A 77 -4.02 27.35 4.10
N THR A 78 -4.05 27.95 5.30
CA THR A 78 -5.19 28.10 6.19
C THR A 78 -6.35 28.78 5.48
N TYR A 79 -6.10 29.83 4.71
CA TYR A 79 -7.17 30.54 3.99
C TYR A 79 -7.82 29.64 2.93
N CYS A 80 -7.02 28.97 2.09
CA CYS A 80 -7.51 28.02 1.10
C CYS A 80 -8.29 26.86 1.75
N PHE A 81 -7.75 26.31 2.85
CA PHE A 81 -8.39 25.24 3.61
C PHE A 81 -9.75 25.65 4.19
N GLU A 82 -9.87 26.84 4.79
CA GLU A 82 -11.15 27.33 5.31
C GLU A 82 -12.16 27.57 4.19
N MET A 83 -11.75 28.14 3.05
CA MET A 83 -12.64 28.32 1.89
C MET A 83 -13.16 26.99 1.35
N LEU A 84 -12.29 25.98 1.24
CA LEU A 84 -12.70 24.63 0.83
C LEU A 84 -13.58 23.95 1.88
N SER A 85 -13.36 24.21 3.17
CA SER A 85 -14.21 23.69 4.25
C SER A 85 -15.62 24.29 4.19
N MET A 86 -15.75 25.59 3.84
CA MET A 86 -17.05 26.21 3.59
C MET A 86 -17.76 25.60 2.39
N VAL A 87 -17.04 25.33 1.29
CA VAL A 87 -17.61 24.64 0.11
C VAL A 87 -18.00 23.20 0.46
N LEU A 88 -17.21 22.51 1.29
CA LEU A 88 -17.55 21.15 1.72
C LEU A 88 -18.84 21.13 2.52
N ALA A 89 -18.98 22.04 3.49
CA ALA A 89 -20.22 22.16 4.26
C ALA A 89 -21.41 22.42 3.32
N LEU A 90 -21.27 23.33 2.34
CA LEU A 90 -22.31 23.63 1.35
C LEU A 90 -22.71 22.39 0.52
N SER A 91 -21.73 21.57 0.13
CA SER A 91 -21.96 20.32 -0.61
C SER A 91 -22.70 19.24 0.19
N GLY A 92 -22.82 19.41 1.52
CA GLY A 92 -23.63 18.54 2.37
C GLY A 92 -25.12 18.57 1.98
N SER A 93 -25.63 19.74 1.55
CA SER A 93 -26.99 19.88 1.04
C SER A 93 -27.10 19.47 -0.43
N ALA A 94 -28.19 18.81 -0.83
CA ALA A 94 -28.43 18.42 -2.22
C ALA A 94 -28.50 19.65 -3.17
N VAL A 95 -29.12 20.74 -2.72
CA VAL A 95 -29.24 21.99 -3.50
C VAL A 95 -27.87 22.67 -3.67
N GLY A 96 -27.06 22.71 -2.62
CA GLY A 96 -25.70 23.27 -2.67
C GLY A 96 -24.79 22.45 -3.57
N ARG A 97 -24.84 21.11 -3.46
CA ARG A 97 -24.08 20.17 -4.29
C ARG A 97 -24.41 20.33 -5.78
N ALA A 98 -25.70 20.36 -6.14
CA ALA A 98 -26.13 20.57 -7.52
C ALA A 98 -25.69 21.94 -8.06
N HIS A 99 -25.70 22.99 -7.23
CA HIS A 99 -25.20 24.30 -7.64
C HIS A 99 -23.69 24.31 -7.89
N LEU A 100 -22.91 23.64 -7.03
CA LEU A 100 -21.47 23.51 -7.17
C LEU A 100 -21.08 22.63 -8.37
N ALA A 101 -21.84 21.57 -8.65
CA ALA A 101 -21.63 20.68 -9.79
C ALA A 101 -21.73 21.42 -11.14
N GLN A 102 -22.51 22.50 -11.21
CA GLN A 102 -22.64 23.36 -12.40
C GLN A 102 -21.51 24.39 -12.56
N GLN A 103 -20.58 24.49 -11.60
CA GLN A 103 -19.48 25.46 -11.65
C GLN A 103 -18.21 24.85 -12.26
N ASP A 104 -18.09 24.87 -13.58
CA ASP A 104 -16.95 24.29 -14.32
C ASP A 104 -15.59 24.83 -13.86
N HIS A 105 -15.52 26.13 -13.55
CA HIS A 105 -14.29 26.76 -13.06
C HIS A 105 -13.86 26.19 -11.70
N LEU A 106 -14.81 25.95 -10.79
CA LEU A 106 -14.50 25.36 -9.49
C LEU A 106 -13.90 23.97 -9.67
N LEU A 107 -14.50 23.13 -10.52
CA LEU A 107 -13.98 21.79 -10.83
C LEU A 107 -12.55 21.84 -11.38
N ARG A 108 -12.25 22.76 -12.32
CA ARG A 108 -10.87 22.98 -12.81
C ARG A 108 -9.90 23.36 -11.70
N HIS A 109 -10.33 24.25 -10.80
CA HIS A 109 -9.49 24.68 -9.68
C HIS A 109 -9.25 23.56 -8.67
N LEU A 110 -10.27 22.75 -8.38
CA LEU A 110 -10.13 21.56 -7.53
C LEU A 110 -9.18 20.53 -8.15
N LEU A 111 -9.25 20.28 -9.46
CA LEU A 111 -8.32 19.37 -10.16
C LEU A 111 -6.87 19.87 -10.08
N SER A 112 -6.66 21.19 -10.14
CA SER A 112 -5.32 21.76 -9.95
C SER A 112 -4.83 21.60 -8.51
N LEU A 113 -5.67 21.96 -7.52
CA LEU A 113 -5.35 21.83 -6.09
C LEU A 113 -5.13 20.38 -5.65
N LEU A 114 -5.72 19.41 -6.34
CA LEU A 114 -5.47 17.99 -6.12
C LEU A 114 -3.97 17.64 -6.29
N HIS A 115 -3.25 18.35 -7.16
CA HIS A 115 -1.83 18.11 -7.42
C HIS A 115 -0.91 19.15 -6.77
N THR A 116 -1.37 20.38 -6.56
CA THR A 116 -0.52 21.49 -6.08
C THR A 116 -0.77 21.87 -4.61
N GLY A 117 -1.93 21.48 -4.05
CA GLY A 117 -2.29 21.83 -2.69
C GLY A 117 -1.48 21.07 -1.63
N SER A 118 -1.51 21.57 -0.40
CA SER A 118 -0.95 20.86 0.77
C SER A 118 -1.71 19.55 1.04
N ALA A 119 -1.13 18.68 1.86
CA ALA A 119 -1.80 17.43 2.23
C ALA A 119 -3.20 17.64 2.86
N ARG A 120 -3.42 18.70 3.64
CA ARG A 120 -4.75 18.99 4.20
C ARG A 120 -5.73 19.51 3.15
N VAL A 121 -5.27 20.35 2.23
CA VAL A 121 -6.07 20.87 1.11
C VAL A 121 -6.46 19.74 0.16
N GLN A 122 -5.52 18.88 -0.23
CA GLN A 122 -5.78 17.73 -1.11
C GLN A 122 -6.85 16.78 -0.52
N ARG A 123 -6.78 16.46 0.78
CA ARG A 123 -7.83 15.63 1.43
C ARG A 123 -9.21 16.27 1.30
N GLN A 124 -9.28 17.58 1.50
CA GLN A 124 -10.52 18.33 1.42
C GLN A 124 -11.08 18.37 -0.02
N VAL A 125 -10.20 18.49 -1.01
CA VAL A 125 -10.52 18.40 -2.43
C VAL A 125 -11.07 17.03 -2.80
N VAL A 126 -10.47 15.93 -2.31
CA VAL A 126 -10.97 14.57 -2.58
C VAL A 126 -12.36 14.36 -1.97
N ALA A 127 -12.60 14.86 -0.74
CA ALA A 127 -13.92 14.81 -0.12
C ALA A 127 -14.98 15.59 -0.92
N LEU A 128 -14.61 16.73 -1.51
CA LEU A 128 -15.47 17.50 -2.40
C LEU A 128 -15.77 16.75 -3.70
N PHE A 129 -14.76 16.18 -4.37
CA PHE A 129 -14.98 15.38 -5.58
C PHE A 129 -15.92 14.20 -5.32
N ARG A 130 -15.73 13.49 -4.21
CA ARG A 130 -16.60 12.37 -3.80
C ARG A 130 -18.07 12.77 -3.70
N ARG A 131 -18.38 14.00 -3.24
CA ARG A 131 -19.76 14.51 -3.15
C ARG A 131 -20.26 15.06 -4.49
N MET A 132 -19.44 15.84 -5.18
CA MET A 132 -19.84 16.57 -6.39
C MET A 132 -19.94 15.66 -7.63
N LEU A 133 -19.07 14.66 -7.78
CA LEU A 133 -19.09 13.77 -8.95
C LEU A 133 -20.37 12.94 -9.07
N ALA A 134 -21.13 12.75 -7.98
CA ALA A 134 -22.44 12.11 -8.05
C ALA A 134 -23.44 12.92 -8.90
N ASP A 135 -23.33 14.25 -8.91
CA ASP A 135 -24.20 15.16 -9.67
C ASP A 135 -23.56 15.67 -10.98
N VAL A 136 -22.26 15.43 -11.19
CA VAL A 136 -21.53 15.82 -12.41
C VAL A 136 -21.49 14.65 -13.38
N PRO A 137 -22.08 14.75 -14.58
CA PRO A 137 -22.02 13.67 -15.56
C PRO A 137 -20.61 13.54 -16.17
N PRO A 138 -20.18 12.34 -16.58
CA PRO A 138 -18.85 12.12 -17.17
C PRO A 138 -18.54 13.03 -18.38
N GLN A 139 -19.55 13.33 -19.22
CA GLN A 139 -19.42 14.22 -20.37
C GLN A 139 -19.03 15.64 -19.96
N SER A 140 -19.61 16.17 -18.88
CA SER A 140 -19.26 17.51 -18.39
C SER A 140 -17.83 17.55 -17.87
N LEU A 141 -17.38 16.51 -17.16
CA LEU A 141 -15.98 16.44 -16.72
C LEU A 141 -15.01 16.29 -17.90
N ALA A 142 -15.38 15.51 -18.93
CA ALA A 142 -14.59 15.37 -20.15
C ALA A 142 -14.37 16.73 -20.85
N LEU A 143 -15.42 17.54 -20.99
CA LEU A 143 -15.31 18.91 -21.54
C LEU A 143 -14.40 19.82 -20.70
N ILE A 144 -14.45 19.67 -19.37
CA ILE A 144 -13.60 20.43 -18.45
C ILE A 144 -12.12 20.07 -18.62
N LEU A 145 -11.84 18.78 -18.82
CA LEU A 145 -10.50 18.21 -19.00
C LEU A 145 -9.96 18.30 -20.43
N GLY A 146 -10.80 18.64 -21.42
CA GLY A 146 -10.42 18.66 -22.84
C GLY A 146 -10.37 17.27 -23.48
N VAL A 147 -11.15 16.31 -22.97
CA VAL A 147 -11.27 14.95 -23.51
C VAL A 147 -12.38 14.93 -24.56
N GLU A 148 -12.01 14.72 -25.83
CA GLU A 148 -12.95 14.80 -26.96
C GLU A 148 -13.88 13.59 -27.07
N VAL A 149 -13.39 12.39 -26.71
CA VAL A 149 -14.12 11.12 -26.85
C VAL A 149 -14.05 10.36 -25.53
N LEU A 150 -15.21 10.00 -24.99
CA LEU A 150 -15.31 9.11 -23.83
C LEU A 150 -14.95 7.66 -24.23
N PRO A 151 -14.37 6.88 -23.32
CA PRO A 151 -13.99 5.50 -23.61
C PRO A 151 -15.21 4.66 -23.99
N ALA A 152 -15.06 3.85 -25.04
CA ALA A 152 -16.10 2.96 -25.51
C ALA A 152 -16.44 1.92 -24.43
N HIS A 153 -17.74 1.66 -24.26
CA HIS A 153 -18.22 0.72 -23.24
C HIS A 153 -18.02 -0.75 -23.62
N ASP A 154 -17.71 -1.02 -24.89
CA ASP A 154 -17.46 -2.36 -25.41
C ASP A 154 -15.94 -2.63 -25.45
N TYR A 155 -15.47 -3.54 -24.59
CA TYR A 155 -14.07 -3.92 -24.51
C TYR A 155 -13.54 -4.52 -25.82
N ALA A 156 -14.40 -5.12 -26.66
CA ALA A 156 -14.02 -5.64 -27.97
C ALA A 156 -13.58 -4.52 -28.93
N SER A 157 -14.24 -3.36 -28.87
CA SER A 157 -13.92 -2.21 -29.72
C SER A 157 -12.55 -1.58 -29.43
N LEU A 158 -12.08 -1.68 -28.17
CA LEU A 158 -10.77 -1.20 -27.73
C LEU A 158 -9.61 -2.00 -28.34
N HIS A 159 -9.86 -3.26 -28.70
CA HIS A 159 -8.89 -4.12 -29.35
C HIS A 159 -8.86 -3.94 -30.88
N THR A 160 -9.99 -3.72 -31.55
CA THR A 160 -10.02 -3.42 -33.00
C THR A 160 -9.29 -2.12 -33.35
N ALA A 161 -9.36 -1.11 -32.47
CA ALA A 161 -8.58 0.12 -32.63
C ALA A 161 -7.05 -0.08 -32.49
N SER A 162 -6.60 -1.26 -32.05
CA SER A 162 -5.18 -1.64 -32.07
C SER A 162 -4.73 -2.27 -33.41
N GLN A 163 -5.67 -2.75 -34.23
CA GLN A 163 -5.40 -3.39 -35.53
C GLN A 163 -5.44 -2.41 -36.71
N ASP A 164 -6.22 -1.32 -36.61
CA ASP A 164 -6.19 -0.24 -37.61
C ASP A 164 -4.87 0.53 -37.54
N GLN A 165 -3.93 0.17 -38.41
CA GLN A 165 -2.63 0.82 -38.58
C GLN A 165 -2.72 2.30 -39.02
N ASP A 166 -3.92 2.81 -39.34
CA ASP A 166 -4.14 4.15 -39.89
C ASP A 166 -4.46 5.24 -38.85
N THR A 167 -4.59 4.92 -37.56
CA THR A 167 -4.62 5.95 -36.49
C THR A 167 -3.39 5.85 -35.60
N ALA A 168 -2.41 6.73 -35.83
CA ALA A 168 -1.21 6.82 -35.00
C ALA A 168 -1.60 6.94 -33.51
N PHE A 169 -1.14 6.00 -32.68
CA PHE A 169 -1.35 6.05 -31.24
C PHE A 169 -0.68 7.30 -30.68
N ASP A 170 -1.48 8.23 -30.14
CA ASP A 170 -0.96 9.42 -29.49
C ASP A 170 -0.76 9.18 -27.99
N PRO A 171 0.49 8.99 -27.50
CA PRO A 171 0.77 8.82 -26.07
C PRO A 171 0.48 10.08 -25.25
N GLN A 172 0.21 11.23 -25.88
CA GLN A 172 -0.13 12.48 -25.21
C GLN A 172 -1.64 12.65 -24.99
N LYS A 173 -2.50 11.92 -25.71
CA LYS A 173 -3.96 12.00 -25.59
C LYS A 173 -4.42 11.72 -24.16
N GLN A 174 -5.12 12.66 -23.53
CA GLN A 174 -5.57 12.56 -22.14
C GLN A 174 -6.87 11.76 -21.98
N GLY A 175 -6.90 10.82 -21.03
CA GLY A 175 -8.10 10.11 -20.59
C GLY A 175 -8.86 10.83 -19.47
N ILE A 176 -10.13 10.47 -19.27
CA ILE A 176 -10.99 11.08 -18.25
C ILE A 176 -10.52 10.83 -16.80
N LEU A 177 -9.88 9.68 -16.54
CA LEU A 177 -9.38 9.32 -15.20
C LEU A 177 -7.91 9.69 -14.99
N ASP A 178 -7.20 10.12 -16.02
CA ASP A 178 -5.74 10.28 -16.02
C ASP A 178 -5.25 11.21 -14.91
N VAL A 179 -5.96 12.33 -14.68
CA VAL A 179 -5.63 13.30 -13.63
C VAL A 179 -5.71 12.66 -12.25
N PHE A 180 -6.69 11.78 -12.00
CA PHE A 180 -6.81 11.06 -10.74
C PHE A 180 -5.76 9.95 -10.63
N LEU A 181 -5.58 9.16 -11.69
CA LEU A 181 -4.58 8.07 -11.74
C LEU A 181 -3.16 8.60 -11.55
N ALA A 182 -2.89 9.84 -11.95
CA ALA A 182 -1.62 10.50 -11.69
C ALA A 182 -1.28 10.63 -10.21
N VAL A 183 -2.27 10.87 -9.35
CA VAL A 183 -2.07 10.98 -7.90
C VAL A 183 -1.54 9.64 -7.37
N ILE A 184 -2.08 8.53 -7.87
CA ILE A 184 -1.62 7.18 -7.56
C ILE A 184 -0.21 6.98 -8.13
N ALA A 185 0.01 7.31 -9.40
CA ALA A 185 1.31 7.17 -10.07
C ALA A 185 2.45 7.92 -9.35
N LYS A 186 2.20 9.12 -8.81
CA LYS A 186 3.16 9.89 -8.01
C LYS A 186 3.55 9.24 -6.69
N ALA A 187 2.70 8.37 -6.16
CA ALA A 187 2.94 7.65 -4.91
C ALA A 187 3.53 6.24 -5.17
N LEU A 188 3.56 5.78 -6.41
CA LEU A 188 4.11 4.47 -6.77
C LEU A 188 5.64 4.46 -6.68
N THR A 189 6.15 3.36 -6.14
CA THR A 189 7.57 3.00 -6.18
C THR A 189 7.74 1.79 -7.08
N VAL A 190 8.47 1.95 -8.18
CA VAL A 190 8.60 0.93 -9.23
C VAL A 190 9.94 0.24 -9.13
N GLN A 191 9.93 -1.07 -8.96
CA GLN A 191 11.12 -1.91 -8.95
C GLN A 191 11.34 -2.52 -10.33
N LEU A 192 12.47 -2.21 -10.95
CA LEU A 192 12.86 -2.81 -12.22
C LEU A 192 13.65 -4.08 -11.98
N LYS A 193 13.28 -5.14 -12.70
CA LYS A 193 14.03 -6.39 -12.78
C LYS A 193 14.53 -6.60 -14.20
N THR A 194 15.79 -6.25 -14.46
CA THR A 194 16.45 -6.53 -15.75
C THR A 194 17.27 -7.81 -15.63
N LYS A 195 16.86 -8.85 -16.37
CA LYS A 195 17.65 -10.10 -16.48
C LYS A 195 18.74 -9.92 -17.53
N GLY A 196 19.88 -9.38 -17.12
CA GLY A 196 21.05 -9.27 -17.98
C GLY A 196 22.03 -8.21 -17.50
N SER A 197 23.29 -8.60 -17.34
CA SER A 197 24.41 -7.67 -17.21
C SER A 197 24.62 -6.98 -18.57
N ASP A 198 23.83 -5.95 -18.87
CA ASP A 198 24.17 -4.98 -19.91
C ASP A 198 24.37 -3.61 -19.26
N GLY A 199 25.59 -3.09 -19.43
CA GLY A 199 26.15 -1.95 -18.71
C GLY A 199 25.59 -0.60 -19.14
N GLY A 200 24.28 -0.40 -19.03
CA GLY A 200 23.67 0.92 -19.08
C GLY A 200 23.73 1.59 -17.70
N LYS A 201 24.70 2.49 -17.47
CA LYS A 201 24.81 3.25 -16.23
C LYS A 201 23.57 4.12 -16.01
N ILE A 202 22.64 3.67 -15.17
CA ILE A 202 21.71 4.53 -14.44
C ILE A 202 22.32 4.76 -13.07
N THR A 203 22.73 5.99 -12.76
CA THR A 203 23.29 6.39 -11.46
C THR A 203 22.17 6.55 -10.43
N VAL A 204 21.67 5.44 -9.89
CA VAL A 204 20.79 5.43 -8.71
C VAL A 204 21.27 4.33 -7.75
N ALA A 205 21.19 4.60 -6.45
CA ALA A 205 21.72 3.74 -5.38
C ALA A 205 21.33 2.27 -5.57
N GLN A 206 22.32 1.41 -5.81
CA GLN A 206 22.14 -0.03 -5.92
C GLN A 206 21.72 -0.60 -4.56
N GLY A 207 20.51 -1.15 -4.49
CA GLY A 207 20.12 -2.05 -3.41
C GLY A 207 20.75 -3.44 -3.60
N LYS A 208 20.96 -4.18 -2.50
CA LYS A 208 21.36 -5.60 -2.55
C LYS A 208 20.36 -6.37 -3.42
N GLY A 209 20.85 -7.06 -4.46
CA GLY A 209 20.05 -7.94 -5.33
C GLY A 209 19.82 -7.48 -6.78
N GLY A 210 20.48 -6.43 -7.27
CA GLY A 210 20.35 -6.00 -8.68
C GLY A 210 19.01 -5.36 -9.06
N VAL A 211 18.16 -5.06 -8.07
CA VAL A 211 16.87 -4.37 -8.26
C VAL A 211 17.07 -2.85 -8.11
N THR A 212 16.71 -2.08 -9.14
CA THR A 212 16.71 -0.61 -9.08
C THR A 212 15.29 -0.10 -8.80
N SER A 213 15.13 0.66 -7.73
CA SER A 213 13.86 1.32 -7.38
C SER A 213 13.81 2.72 -8.01
N VAL A 214 12.70 3.03 -8.68
CA VAL A 214 12.49 4.26 -9.42
C VAL A 214 11.13 4.85 -9.06
N THR A 215 11.03 6.18 -8.96
CA THR A 215 9.77 6.91 -8.77
C THR A 215 9.46 7.76 -9.99
N LEU A 216 8.19 8.14 -10.17
CA LEU A 216 7.73 8.98 -11.29
C LEU A 216 8.59 10.25 -11.42
N ALA A 217 8.87 10.91 -10.29
CA ALA A 217 9.65 12.14 -10.23
C ALA A 217 11.09 11.98 -10.76
N THR A 218 11.68 10.79 -10.60
CA THR A 218 13.03 10.49 -11.08
C THR A 218 13.07 9.96 -12.52
N ALA A 219 11.96 9.42 -13.02
CA ALA A 219 11.91 8.70 -14.28
C ALA A 219 11.43 9.54 -15.46
N MET A 220 10.49 10.45 -15.20
CA MET A 220 9.89 11.28 -16.25
C MET A 220 10.85 12.42 -16.64
N PRO A 221 11.08 12.66 -17.94
CA PRO A 221 11.80 13.85 -18.38
C PRO A 221 11.03 15.10 -17.94
N THR A 222 11.70 16.25 -17.79
CA THR A 222 11.03 17.54 -17.54
C THR A 222 10.23 17.96 -18.78
N PRO A 223 8.88 18.03 -18.75
CA PRO A 223 8.14 18.51 -19.90
C PRO A 223 8.52 19.93 -20.35
N ALA A 224 8.26 20.20 -21.63
CA ALA A 224 8.21 21.55 -22.18
C ALA A 224 7.20 22.43 -21.41
N ALA A 225 7.42 23.75 -21.45
CA ALA A 225 6.48 24.72 -20.92
C ALA A 225 5.07 24.49 -21.52
N ASN A 226 4.03 24.49 -20.69
CA ASN A 226 2.62 24.25 -21.05
C ASN A 226 2.25 22.83 -21.51
N SER A 227 2.95 21.79 -21.03
CA SER A 227 2.52 20.40 -21.27
C SER A 227 1.09 20.14 -20.78
N PRO A 228 0.22 19.47 -21.59
CA PRO A 228 -1.15 19.13 -21.18
C PRO A 228 -1.19 18.19 -19.97
N ARG A 229 -0.11 17.42 -19.74
CA ARG A 229 0.06 16.49 -18.62
C ARG A 229 1.00 17.02 -17.55
N TRP A 230 1.00 18.34 -17.30
CA TRP A 230 1.81 19.00 -16.28
C TRP A 230 1.68 18.34 -14.89
N TRP A 231 0.53 17.75 -14.61
CA TRP A 231 0.21 17.07 -13.37
C TRP A 231 0.98 15.74 -13.18
N LEU A 232 1.74 15.20 -14.13
CA LEU A 232 2.60 14.00 -13.97
C LEU A 232 3.97 14.30 -13.30
N ARG A 233 4.05 15.32 -12.44
CA ARG A 233 5.30 15.71 -11.78
C ARG A 233 5.21 15.73 -10.26
N GLY A 234 6.37 15.61 -9.62
CA GLY A 234 6.52 15.63 -8.18
C GLY A 234 6.12 14.31 -7.52
N HIS A 235 6.05 14.32 -6.19
CA HIS A 235 5.67 13.18 -5.38
C HIS A 235 4.31 13.39 -4.70
N THR A 236 3.74 12.34 -4.13
CA THR A 236 2.51 12.38 -3.34
C THR A 236 2.59 11.39 -2.19
N THR A 237 1.90 11.68 -1.08
CA THR A 237 1.89 10.79 0.08
C THR A 237 0.94 9.60 -0.15
N GLN A 238 1.29 8.42 0.35
CA GLN A 238 0.46 7.20 0.29
C GLN A 238 -1.00 7.44 0.71
N LYS A 239 -1.23 8.18 1.80
CA LYS A 239 -2.59 8.50 2.28
C LYS A 239 -3.49 9.20 1.24
N GLN A 240 -2.92 10.03 0.36
CA GLN A 240 -3.72 10.69 -0.69
C GLN A 240 -4.03 9.74 -1.83
N ALA A 241 -3.06 8.91 -2.21
CA ALA A 241 -3.27 7.87 -3.21
C ALA A 241 -4.35 6.88 -2.73
N ASP A 242 -4.36 6.48 -1.46
CA ASP A 242 -5.42 5.62 -0.87
C ASP A 242 -6.81 6.26 -1.01
N LEU A 243 -6.94 7.57 -0.78
CA LEU A 243 -8.21 8.28 -0.94
C LEU A 243 -8.69 8.30 -2.39
N ILE A 244 -7.78 8.46 -3.35
CA ILE A 244 -8.09 8.40 -4.79
C ILE A 244 -8.39 6.98 -5.26
N ILE A 245 -7.65 5.97 -4.79
CA ILE A 245 -7.94 4.55 -5.05
C ILE A 245 -9.37 4.24 -4.60
N ASN A 246 -9.74 4.66 -3.39
CA ASN A 246 -11.09 4.47 -2.87
C ASN A 246 -12.14 5.24 -3.68
N LEU A 247 -11.85 6.48 -4.10
CA LEU A 247 -12.76 7.25 -4.97
C LEU A 247 -13.01 6.53 -6.31
N ILE A 248 -11.96 6.09 -7.00
CA ILE A 248 -12.08 5.40 -8.29
C ILE A 248 -12.77 4.04 -8.12
N ARG A 249 -12.49 3.30 -7.04
CA ARG A 249 -13.21 2.06 -6.71
C ARG A 249 -14.69 2.33 -6.52
N ASP A 250 -15.07 3.37 -5.78
CA ASP A 250 -16.47 3.75 -5.58
C ASP A 250 -17.16 4.17 -6.88
N MET A 251 -16.44 4.83 -7.80
CA MET A 251 -16.92 5.11 -9.16
C MET A 251 -17.16 3.80 -9.92
N SER A 252 -16.20 2.88 -9.94
CA SER A 252 -16.29 1.59 -10.64
C SER A 252 -17.37 0.66 -10.09
N MET A 253 -17.63 0.70 -8.78
CA MET A 253 -18.68 -0.07 -8.11
C MET A 253 -20.09 0.52 -8.29
N GLY A 254 -20.21 1.68 -8.95
CA GLY A 254 -21.50 2.34 -9.17
C GLY A 254 -22.07 3.06 -7.95
N LYS A 255 -21.27 3.35 -6.92
CA LYS A 255 -21.73 4.07 -5.72
C LYS A 255 -22.06 5.54 -5.99
N LEU A 256 -21.50 6.11 -7.06
CA LEU A 256 -21.80 7.48 -7.52
C LEU A 256 -22.96 7.47 -8.52
N SER A 257 -22.79 6.77 -9.64
CA SER A 257 -23.83 6.53 -10.64
C SER A 257 -23.45 5.34 -11.54
N ASP A 258 -24.44 4.73 -12.19
CA ASP A 258 -24.20 3.66 -13.18
C ASP A 258 -23.41 4.14 -14.40
N THR A 259 -23.57 5.41 -14.78
CA THR A 259 -22.81 6.03 -15.88
C THR A 259 -21.33 6.15 -15.54
N TRP A 260 -21.01 6.57 -14.30
CA TRP A 260 -19.64 6.57 -13.81
C TRP A 260 -19.06 5.16 -13.73
N ALA A 261 -19.83 4.17 -13.30
CA ALA A 261 -19.37 2.78 -13.26
C ALA A 261 -18.88 2.30 -14.62
N LYS A 262 -19.68 2.50 -15.68
CA LYS A 262 -19.33 2.11 -17.05
C LYS A 262 -18.13 2.88 -17.61
N VAL A 263 -18.13 4.21 -17.47
CA VAL A 263 -17.04 5.06 -17.99
C VAL A 263 -15.73 4.80 -17.25
N SER A 264 -15.77 4.65 -15.92
CA SER A 264 -14.57 4.39 -15.13
C SER A 264 -13.96 3.03 -15.43
N LYS A 265 -14.78 1.97 -15.55
CA LYS A 265 -14.29 0.63 -15.93
C LYS A 265 -13.66 0.64 -17.33
N ALA A 266 -14.31 1.31 -18.29
CA ALA A 266 -13.79 1.44 -19.65
C ALA A 266 -12.47 2.24 -19.70
N ALA A 267 -12.36 3.34 -18.95
CA ALA A 267 -11.14 4.15 -18.85
C ALA A 267 -9.96 3.38 -18.23
N ILE A 268 -10.22 2.57 -17.20
CA ILE A 268 -9.19 1.71 -16.58
C ILE A 268 -8.68 0.68 -17.58
N ALA A 269 -9.59 0.03 -18.33
CA ALA A 269 -9.21 -0.93 -19.36
C ALA A 269 -8.44 -0.28 -20.53
N GLU A 270 -8.87 0.88 -21.02
CA GLU A 270 -8.17 1.63 -22.07
C GLU A 270 -6.72 1.93 -21.68
N ASN A 271 -6.48 2.38 -20.45
CA ASN A 271 -5.13 2.66 -19.96
C ASN A 271 -4.23 1.41 -19.90
N ILE A 272 -4.80 0.25 -19.57
CA ILE A 272 -4.05 -1.03 -19.56
C ILE A 272 -3.78 -1.50 -20.99
N ILE A 273 -4.77 -1.43 -21.89
CA ILE A 273 -4.63 -1.80 -23.30
C ILE A 273 -3.64 -0.90 -24.03
N ASN A 274 -3.55 0.40 -23.68
CA ASN A 274 -2.60 1.31 -24.32
C ASN A 274 -1.13 0.86 -24.18
N LEU A 275 -0.81 -0.04 -23.24
CA LEU A 275 0.51 -0.71 -23.19
C LEU A 275 0.81 -1.55 -24.44
N THR A 276 -0.19 -2.18 -25.05
CA THR A 276 -0.02 -2.97 -26.29
C THR A 276 0.31 -2.09 -27.50
N ARG A 277 -0.02 -0.79 -27.42
CA ARG A 277 0.13 0.19 -28.50
C ARG A 277 1.44 0.99 -28.44
N LEU A 278 2.26 0.80 -27.41
CA LEU A 278 3.56 1.47 -27.28
C LEU A 278 4.49 1.11 -28.46
N HIS A 279 5.25 2.06 -29.00
CA HIS A 279 6.16 1.78 -30.11
C HIS A 279 7.38 0.93 -29.67
N GLU A 280 7.99 0.22 -30.61
CA GLU A 280 9.18 -0.61 -30.36
C GLU A 280 10.36 0.19 -29.77
N SER A 281 10.52 1.45 -30.19
CA SER A 281 11.51 2.38 -29.63
C SER A 281 11.35 2.56 -28.12
N ASP A 282 10.12 2.63 -27.64
CA ASP A 282 9.80 2.88 -26.24
C ASP A 282 9.97 1.61 -25.40
N ARG A 283 9.76 0.43 -26.01
CA ARG A 283 9.95 -0.90 -25.41
C ARG A 283 11.42 -1.31 -25.31
N SER A 284 12.29 -0.75 -26.15
CA SER A 284 13.67 -1.20 -26.35
C SER A 284 14.55 -1.13 -25.08
N CYS A 285 14.27 -0.19 -24.16
CA CYS A 285 15.03 0.00 -22.93
C CYS A 285 14.12 0.33 -21.74
N ALA A 286 14.54 -0.06 -20.54
CA ALA A 286 13.82 0.25 -19.31
C ALA A 286 13.68 1.77 -19.08
N ALA A 287 14.72 2.54 -19.42
CA ALA A 287 14.72 3.99 -19.26
C ALA A 287 13.71 4.69 -20.19
N THR A 288 13.61 4.25 -21.46
CA THR A 288 12.64 4.80 -22.42
C THR A 288 11.22 4.43 -22.04
N CYS A 289 10.99 3.18 -21.60
CA CYS A 289 9.67 2.73 -21.17
C CYS A 289 9.18 3.51 -19.94
N LEU A 290 10.04 3.72 -18.95
CA LEU A 290 9.76 4.51 -17.75
C LEU A 290 9.54 6.00 -18.00
N ALA A 291 10.08 6.54 -19.10
CA ALA A 291 9.84 7.92 -19.52
C ALA A 291 8.45 8.12 -20.15
N THR A 292 7.67 7.06 -20.36
CA THR A 292 6.33 7.15 -20.96
C THR A 292 5.23 7.37 -19.92
N PRO A 293 4.33 8.35 -20.10
CA PRO A 293 3.13 8.50 -19.29
C PRO A 293 2.25 7.25 -19.25
N THR A 294 2.14 6.56 -20.38
CA THR A 294 1.28 5.39 -20.58
C THR A 294 1.58 4.29 -19.56
N LEU A 295 2.86 4.01 -19.30
CA LEU A 295 3.27 3.00 -18.33
C LEU A 295 2.79 3.33 -16.92
N TRP A 296 3.03 4.56 -16.47
CA TRP A 296 2.67 4.99 -15.11
C TRP A 296 1.16 5.02 -14.89
N LEU A 297 0.40 5.44 -15.90
CA LEU A 297 -1.06 5.42 -15.86
C LEU A 297 -1.62 3.99 -15.89
N ALA A 298 -0.98 3.08 -16.63
CA ALA A 298 -1.33 1.66 -16.60
C ALA A 298 -1.03 1.03 -15.23
N LEU A 299 0.14 1.30 -14.62
CA LEU A 299 0.48 0.85 -13.28
C LEU A 299 -0.48 1.39 -12.21
N ALA A 300 -0.86 2.67 -12.31
CA ALA A 300 -1.90 3.24 -11.46
C ALA A 300 -3.26 2.56 -11.67
N SER A 301 -3.60 2.22 -12.92
CA SER A 301 -4.83 1.52 -13.29
C SER A 301 -4.88 0.09 -12.73
N LEU A 302 -3.74 -0.60 -12.63
CA LEU A 302 -3.63 -1.91 -11.97
C LEU A 302 -3.95 -1.85 -10.47
N CYS A 303 -3.71 -0.73 -9.79
CA CYS A 303 -4.06 -0.55 -8.37
C CYS A 303 -5.58 -0.43 -8.14
N VAL A 304 -6.35 -0.07 -9.17
CA VAL A 304 -7.81 0.13 -9.12
C VAL A 304 -8.55 -0.89 -10.00
N LEU A 305 -7.91 -2.00 -10.33
CA LEU A 305 -8.47 -3.06 -11.16
C LEU A 305 -9.73 -3.67 -10.50
N HIS A 306 -10.76 -3.92 -11.31
CA HIS A 306 -12.01 -4.58 -10.90
C HIS A 306 -12.04 -6.01 -11.46
N PRO A 307 -12.66 -7.00 -10.79
CA PRO A 307 -12.78 -8.38 -11.30
C PRO A 307 -13.32 -8.47 -12.74
N ASP A 308 -14.35 -7.69 -13.09
CA ASP A 308 -14.86 -7.60 -14.47
C ASP A 308 -13.78 -7.28 -15.53
N HIS A 309 -12.70 -6.59 -15.18
CA HIS A 309 -11.60 -6.34 -16.11
C HIS A 309 -10.77 -7.59 -16.39
N VAL A 310 -10.63 -8.49 -15.40
CA VAL A 310 -9.92 -9.76 -15.58
C VAL A 310 -10.65 -10.59 -16.62
N ASP A 311 -11.96 -10.73 -16.47
CA ASP A 311 -12.78 -11.47 -17.43
C ASP A 311 -12.78 -10.76 -18.79
N ALA A 312 -12.97 -9.43 -18.85
CA ALA A 312 -13.04 -8.72 -20.12
C ALA A 312 -11.71 -8.65 -20.90
N LEU A 313 -10.57 -8.51 -20.20
CA LEU A 313 -9.26 -8.34 -20.83
C LEU A 313 -8.49 -9.65 -21.04
N SER A 314 -8.69 -10.65 -20.17
CA SER A 314 -8.02 -11.95 -20.27
C SER A 314 -8.79 -13.00 -21.06
N SER A 315 -10.10 -12.83 -21.23
CA SER A 315 -10.88 -13.81 -21.98
C SER A 315 -10.51 -13.78 -23.45
N GLN A 316 -10.07 -14.92 -23.95
CA GLN A 316 -9.94 -15.24 -25.39
C GLN A 316 -11.30 -15.24 -26.13
N HIS A 317 -12.35 -14.65 -25.55
CA HIS A 317 -13.71 -14.58 -26.09
C HIS A 317 -13.79 -13.49 -27.17
N TRP A 318 -13.09 -13.74 -28.27
CA TRP A 318 -13.15 -12.96 -29.50
C TRP A 318 -14.30 -13.41 -30.40
N GLN A 319 -15.45 -13.81 -29.83
CA GLN A 319 -16.54 -14.36 -30.62
C GLN A 319 -17.53 -13.29 -31.11
N ALA A 320 -17.68 -13.31 -32.44
CA ALA A 320 -18.95 -13.25 -33.16
C ALA A 320 -19.71 -11.92 -33.17
N THR A 321 -19.37 -11.06 -34.15
CA THR A 321 -20.37 -10.27 -34.87
C THR A 321 -20.44 -10.72 -36.33
N THR A 322 -20.90 -11.96 -36.55
CA THR A 322 -21.53 -12.33 -37.82
C THR A 322 -23.03 -12.06 -37.73
N SER A 323 -23.48 -10.87 -38.12
CA SER A 323 -24.82 -10.69 -38.73
C SER A 323 -25.03 -9.28 -39.30
N SER A 324 -24.22 -8.87 -40.27
CA SER A 324 -24.67 -7.95 -41.32
C SER A 324 -23.61 -7.96 -42.41
N GLY A 325 -23.96 -8.53 -43.57
CA GLY A 325 -23.04 -8.74 -44.67
C GLY A 325 -22.43 -7.45 -45.21
N ASP A 326 -21.10 -7.43 -45.29
CA ASP A 326 -20.35 -6.62 -46.25
C ASP A 326 -19.08 -7.42 -46.64
N PRO A 327 -18.74 -7.59 -47.94
CA PRO A 327 -17.80 -8.62 -48.43
C PRO A 327 -16.34 -8.14 -48.61
N HIS A 328 -15.83 -7.28 -47.74
CA HIS A 328 -14.39 -6.92 -47.74
C HIS A 328 -13.68 -7.32 -46.44
N ASN A 329 -13.56 -8.65 -46.29
CA ASN A 329 -12.47 -9.42 -45.71
C ASN A 329 -11.81 -8.98 -44.37
N PRO A 330 -12.28 -9.52 -43.22
CA PRO A 330 -11.41 -9.99 -42.15
C PRO A 330 -11.26 -11.52 -42.27
N GLU A 331 -10.05 -12.03 -42.51
CA GLU A 331 -9.81 -13.47 -42.55
C GLU A 331 -10.24 -14.12 -41.22
N PRO A 332 -11.06 -15.18 -41.23
CA PRO A 332 -11.46 -15.89 -40.02
C PRO A 332 -10.23 -16.53 -39.35
N ARG A 333 -10.14 -16.43 -38.02
CA ARG A 333 -9.03 -17.03 -37.26
C ARG A 333 -8.93 -18.53 -37.57
N PRO A 334 -7.71 -19.07 -37.75
CA PRO A 334 -7.53 -20.50 -38.02
C PRO A 334 -8.02 -21.30 -36.80
N THR A 335 -8.88 -22.27 -37.05
CA THR A 335 -9.33 -23.24 -36.04
C THR A 335 -8.32 -24.38 -35.92
N CYS A 336 -8.34 -25.07 -34.78
CA CYS A 336 -7.47 -26.20 -34.55
C CYS A 336 -7.89 -27.36 -35.45
N GLU A 337 -6.98 -27.78 -36.33
CA GLU A 337 -7.21 -28.86 -37.29
C GLU A 337 -7.29 -30.25 -36.65
N ASN A 338 -6.94 -30.37 -35.36
CA ASN A 338 -7.10 -31.60 -34.60
C ASN A 338 -8.47 -31.70 -33.91
N HIS A 339 -9.27 -30.63 -33.95
CA HIS A 339 -10.64 -30.61 -33.47
C HIS A 339 -11.60 -30.42 -34.66
N ASP A 340 -12.53 -31.36 -34.85
CA ASP A 340 -13.58 -31.27 -35.88
C ASP A 340 -14.77 -30.38 -35.45
N ASP A 341 -14.60 -29.55 -34.41
CA ASP A 341 -15.67 -28.73 -33.84
C ASP A 341 -15.87 -27.39 -34.57
N GLY A 342 -14.87 -26.93 -35.33
CA GLY A 342 -14.91 -25.62 -36.00
C GLY A 342 -14.99 -24.43 -35.04
N GLU A 343 -14.79 -24.64 -33.74
CA GLU A 343 -14.92 -23.64 -32.68
C GLU A 343 -13.60 -23.44 -31.92
N THR A 344 -12.80 -24.50 -31.78
CA THR A 344 -11.52 -24.44 -31.07
C THR A 344 -10.51 -23.65 -31.91
N LEU A 345 -10.00 -22.53 -31.39
CA LEU A 345 -9.02 -21.70 -32.08
C LEU A 345 -7.62 -22.34 -32.07
N ALA A 346 -6.89 -22.21 -33.18
CA ALA A 346 -5.49 -22.58 -33.25
C ALA A 346 -4.59 -21.48 -32.69
N MET A 347 -3.65 -21.89 -31.85
CA MET A 347 -2.70 -21.03 -31.14
C MET A 347 -1.30 -21.10 -31.78
N ILE A 348 -0.97 -22.27 -32.33
CA ILE A 348 0.37 -22.64 -32.76
C ILE A 348 0.28 -23.20 -34.18
N LEU A 349 1.13 -22.68 -35.06
CA LEU A 349 1.44 -23.28 -36.35
C LEU A 349 2.69 -24.15 -36.18
N CYS A 350 2.58 -25.43 -36.48
CA CYS A 350 3.75 -26.29 -36.62
C CYS A 350 4.13 -26.36 -38.10
N GLU A 351 5.30 -25.86 -38.47
CA GLU A 351 5.74 -25.81 -39.88
C GLU A 351 5.99 -27.22 -40.44
N GLU A 352 6.48 -28.13 -39.61
CA GLU A 352 6.79 -29.51 -40.00
C GLU A 352 5.54 -30.40 -40.07
N CYS A 353 4.55 -30.19 -39.18
CA CYS A 353 3.24 -30.85 -39.29
C CYS A 353 2.32 -30.15 -40.29
N SER A 354 2.67 -28.92 -40.70
CA SER A 354 1.81 -28.03 -41.49
C SER A 354 0.39 -27.92 -40.94
N SER A 355 0.26 -27.92 -39.60
CA SER A 355 -1.04 -28.01 -38.92
C SER A 355 -1.22 -26.90 -37.90
N ASN A 356 -2.42 -26.32 -37.89
CA ASN A 356 -2.85 -25.32 -36.93
C ASN A 356 -3.41 -26.01 -35.66
N LEU A 357 -2.78 -25.80 -34.51
CA LEU A 357 -3.07 -26.53 -33.29
C LEU A 357 -3.44 -25.59 -32.14
N CYS A 358 -4.44 -25.96 -31.34
CA CYS A 358 -4.67 -25.33 -30.04
C CYS A 358 -3.54 -25.73 -29.07
N GLY A 359 -3.37 -25.00 -27.97
CA GLY A 359 -2.27 -25.26 -27.02
C GLY A 359 -2.31 -26.65 -26.38
N GLU A 360 -3.48 -27.25 -26.24
CA GLU A 360 -3.62 -28.61 -25.70
C GLU A 360 -3.25 -29.66 -26.76
N CYS A 361 -3.68 -29.47 -28.01
CA CYS A 361 -3.30 -30.35 -29.11
C CYS A 361 -1.80 -30.25 -29.43
N ASP A 362 -1.20 -29.06 -29.36
CA ASP A 362 0.26 -28.91 -29.46
C ASP A 362 0.96 -29.72 -28.38
N ARG A 363 0.51 -29.59 -27.12
CA ARG A 363 1.11 -30.29 -25.98
C ARG A 363 1.04 -31.81 -26.17
N ILE A 364 -0.11 -32.33 -26.56
CA ILE A 364 -0.34 -33.77 -26.72
C ILE A 364 0.40 -34.33 -27.94
N LEU A 365 0.34 -33.66 -29.09
CA LEU A 365 0.94 -34.15 -30.34
C LEU A 365 2.48 -34.03 -30.35
N HIS A 366 3.04 -33.07 -29.60
CA HIS A 366 4.49 -32.85 -29.49
C HIS A 366 5.12 -33.45 -28.24
N LEU A 367 4.39 -34.29 -27.49
CA LEU A 367 4.94 -35.12 -26.40
C LEU A 367 5.84 -36.25 -26.92
N HIS A 368 5.64 -36.73 -28.15
CA HIS A 368 6.36 -37.87 -28.71
C HIS A 368 7.80 -37.51 -29.13
N ARG A 369 8.77 -38.42 -28.92
CA ARG A 369 10.21 -38.18 -29.19
C ARG A 369 10.52 -37.74 -30.63
N ARG A 370 9.68 -38.12 -31.59
CA ARG A 370 9.85 -37.78 -33.01
C ARG A 370 9.36 -36.37 -33.36
N THR A 371 8.36 -35.87 -32.63
CA THR A 371 7.67 -34.62 -32.94
C THR A 371 8.05 -33.48 -32.00
N ARG A 372 8.61 -33.77 -30.81
CA ARG A 372 9.04 -32.77 -29.82
C ARG A 372 9.97 -31.66 -30.35
N HIS A 373 10.72 -31.94 -31.42
CA HIS A 373 11.69 -31.01 -32.01
C HIS A 373 11.15 -30.20 -33.18
N HIS A 374 9.87 -30.36 -33.54
CA HIS A 374 9.30 -29.61 -34.66
C HIS A 374 9.38 -28.10 -34.44
N HIS A 375 9.67 -27.37 -35.51
CA HIS A 375 9.60 -25.90 -35.51
C HIS A 375 8.14 -25.44 -35.37
N ARG A 376 7.89 -24.63 -34.34
CA ARG A 376 6.55 -24.19 -33.93
C ARG A 376 6.54 -22.67 -33.78
N THR A 377 5.66 -22.02 -34.52
CA THR A 377 5.46 -20.57 -34.51
C THR A 377 4.10 -20.26 -33.90
N VAL A 378 4.08 -19.43 -32.86
CA VAL A 378 2.83 -18.95 -32.24
C VAL A 378 2.25 -17.85 -33.13
N PHE A 379 0.96 -17.86 -33.39
CA PHE A 379 0.32 -16.81 -34.21
C PHE A 379 0.58 -15.41 -33.64
N ARG A 380 0.90 -14.45 -34.52
CA ARG A 380 1.21 -13.06 -34.16
C ARG A 380 0.12 -12.41 -33.29
N GLN A 381 -1.14 -12.76 -33.55
CA GLN A 381 -2.32 -12.25 -32.83
C GLN A 381 -2.41 -12.76 -31.38
N GLU A 382 -1.83 -13.91 -31.05
CA GLU A 382 -1.70 -14.38 -29.67
C GLU A 382 -0.44 -13.87 -28.97
N GLN A 383 0.61 -13.55 -29.74
CA GLN A 383 1.80 -12.91 -29.20
C GLN A 383 1.48 -11.51 -28.65
N GLU A 384 0.47 -10.84 -29.18
CA GLU A 384 0.03 -9.51 -28.74
C GLU A 384 -1.10 -9.55 -27.68
N ALA A 385 -1.54 -10.74 -27.27
CA ALA A 385 -2.61 -10.89 -26.29
C ALA A 385 -2.16 -10.42 -24.90
N ILE A 386 -2.96 -9.54 -24.30
CA ILE A 386 -2.77 -9.08 -22.93
C ILE A 386 -3.44 -10.05 -21.97
N LYS A 387 -2.73 -10.49 -20.94
CA LYS A 387 -3.32 -11.24 -19.83
C LYS A 387 -3.32 -10.37 -18.59
N VAL A 388 -4.49 -10.13 -18.02
CA VAL A 388 -4.69 -9.32 -16.81
C VAL A 388 -5.29 -10.18 -15.72
N ASP A 389 -4.66 -10.26 -14.55
CA ASP A 389 -5.28 -10.93 -13.41
C ASP A 389 -5.25 -10.05 -12.16
N LEU A 390 -6.04 -10.44 -11.16
CA LEU A 390 -6.19 -9.73 -9.89
C LEU A 390 -6.13 -10.73 -8.74
N HIS A 391 -5.07 -10.69 -7.94
CA HIS A 391 -4.93 -11.54 -6.74
C HIS A 391 -4.78 -10.66 -5.49
N GLU A 392 -5.72 -10.78 -4.55
CA GLU A 392 -5.67 -10.14 -3.22
C GLU A 392 -5.31 -8.64 -3.24
N GLY A 393 -5.80 -7.90 -4.25
CA GLY A 393 -5.56 -6.45 -4.41
C GLY A 393 -4.29 -6.06 -5.17
N CYS A 394 -3.54 -7.04 -5.68
CA CYS A 394 -2.45 -6.86 -6.63
C CYS A 394 -2.95 -7.09 -8.06
N GLY A 395 -2.95 -6.03 -8.87
CA GLY A 395 -3.27 -6.09 -10.29
C GLY A 395 -2.03 -6.46 -11.09
N ARG A 396 -2.15 -7.42 -12.00
CA ARG A 396 -1.06 -7.85 -12.87
C ARG A 396 -1.46 -7.79 -14.33
N THR A 397 -0.50 -7.43 -15.17
CA THR A 397 -0.63 -7.53 -16.62
C THR A 397 0.62 -8.16 -17.23
N LYS A 398 0.40 -9.09 -18.16
CA LYS A 398 1.43 -9.86 -18.85
C LYS A 398 1.24 -9.69 -20.35
N LEU A 399 2.29 -9.16 -20.98
CA LEU A 399 2.50 -9.08 -22.42
C LEU A 399 3.72 -9.92 -22.78
N PHE A 400 3.94 -10.16 -24.08
CA PHE A 400 5.11 -10.91 -24.53
C PHE A 400 6.44 -10.27 -24.10
N TRP A 401 6.50 -8.94 -24.06
CA TRP A 401 7.70 -8.16 -23.73
C TRP A 401 7.69 -7.58 -22.31
N LEU A 402 6.57 -7.69 -21.56
CA LEU A 402 6.40 -7.02 -20.27
C LEU A 402 5.63 -7.89 -19.26
N LEU A 403 6.13 -7.97 -18.04
CA LEU A 403 5.33 -8.31 -16.86
C LEU A 403 5.29 -7.08 -15.95
N ALA A 404 4.09 -6.59 -15.66
CA ALA A 404 3.87 -5.47 -14.76
C ALA A 404 2.91 -5.88 -13.64
N LEU A 405 3.30 -5.56 -12.41
CA LEU A 405 2.57 -5.87 -11.18
C LEU A 405 2.45 -4.57 -10.39
N ALA A 406 1.27 -4.29 -9.84
CA ALA A 406 1.09 -3.15 -8.93
C ALA A 406 0.18 -3.55 -7.76
N ASP A 407 0.66 -3.30 -6.54
CA ASP A 407 -0.12 -3.51 -5.33
C ASP A 407 -0.80 -2.21 -4.87
N SER A 408 -2.10 -2.30 -4.65
CA SER A 408 -2.92 -1.17 -4.23
C SER A 408 -2.74 -0.76 -2.77
N THR A 409 -2.19 -1.64 -1.91
CA THR A 409 -2.06 -1.35 -0.47
C THR A 409 -0.71 -0.73 -0.12
N THR A 410 0.37 -1.22 -0.71
CA THR A 410 1.73 -0.73 -0.46
C THR A 410 2.22 0.27 -1.49
N LEU A 411 1.49 0.45 -2.61
CA LEU A 411 1.87 1.31 -3.73
C LEU A 411 3.28 0.97 -4.27
N LYS A 412 3.63 -0.31 -4.21
CA LYS A 412 4.83 -0.87 -4.83
C LYS A 412 4.42 -1.55 -6.12
N ALA A 413 5.18 -1.29 -7.17
CA ALA A 413 5.01 -1.92 -8.46
C ALA A 413 6.31 -2.59 -8.88
N MET A 414 6.22 -3.66 -9.66
CA MET A 414 7.36 -4.33 -10.27
C MET A 414 7.18 -4.36 -11.79
N LEU A 415 8.28 -4.14 -12.50
CA LEU A 415 8.37 -4.26 -13.96
C LEU A 415 9.51 -5.21 -14.34
N GLU A 416 9.18 -6.24 -15.11
CA GLU A 416 10.14 -7.13 -15.77
C GLU A 416 9.97 -7.00 -17.29
N LEU A 417 10.97 -6.43 -17.95
CA LEU A 417 11.02 -6.33 -19.42
C LEU A 417 11.68 -7.59 -19.99
N ARG A 418 10.99 -8.27 -20.91
CA ARG A 418 11.47 -9.47 -21.60
C ARG A 418 11.99 -9.08 -22.97
N GLY A 419 13.29 -9.26 -23.20
CA GLY A 419 13.92 -8.95 -24.48
C GLY A 419 13.55 -9.95 -25.58
N GLU A 420 13.36 -9.43 -26.79
CA GLU A 420 13.03 -10.20 -28.00
C GLU A 420 14.13 -11.22 -28.38
N SER A 421 15.37 -10.96 -27.97
CA SER A 421 16.56 -11.81 -28.20
C SER A 421 16.53 -13.15 -27.45
N GLN A 422 15.56 -13.39 -26.56
CA GLN A 422 15.40 -14.70 -25.90
C GLN A 422 14.70 -15.76 -26.76
N ARG A 423 14.01 -15.38 -27.86
CA ARG A 423 13.24 -16.36 -28.67
C ARG A 423 13.99 -16.86 -29.92
N THR A 424 15.04 -16.17 -30.39
CA THR A 424 15.79 -16.54 -31.61
C THR A 424 17.03 -17.42 -31.37
N ARG A 425 17.30 -17.88 -30.14
CA ARG A 425 18.29 -18.96 -29.90
C ARG A 425 17.62 -20.32 -29.83
N GLY A 426 17.14 -20.79 -30.98
CA GLY A 426 17.15 -22.22 -31.25
C GLY A 426 18.61 -22.68 -31.31
N SER A 427 19.01 -23.53 -30.36
CA SER A 427 20.22 -24.37 -30.30
C SER A 427 21.04 -24.18 -29.01
N ILE A 428 21.19 -25.31 -28.31
CA ILE A 428 21.86 -25.58 -27.02
C ILE A 428 20.99 -25.28 -25.78
N ALA A 429 20.62 -26.35 -25.08
CA ALA A 429 19.89 -26.36 -23.81
C ALA A 429 20.70 -25.68 -22.69
N ALA A 430 20.70 -24.35 -22.65
CA ALA A 430 21.07 -23.60 -21.48
C ALA A 430 19.93 -23.75 -20.47
N THR A 431 20.12 -24.62 -19.47
CA THR A 431 19.17 -24.75 -18.39
C THR A 431 19.13 -23.45 -17.57
N THR A 432 17.96 -22.97 -17.17
CA THR A 432 17.83 -21.75 -16.38
C THR A 432 17.87 -22.06 -14.89
N CYS A 433 18.38 -21.11 -14.10
CA CYS A 433 18.37 -21.18 -12.66
C CYS A 433 16.93 -21.24 -12.16
N ARG A 434 16.64 -22.20 -11.29
CA ARG A 434 15.34 -22.41 -10.66
C ARG A 434 14.73 -21.14 -10.04
N PHE A 435 15.57 -20.26 -9.49
CA PHE A 435 15.14 -19.13 -8.66
C PHE A 435 15.17 -17.82 -9.44
N CYS A 436 16.35 -17.40 -9.91
CA CYS A 436 16.51 -16.12 -10.59
C CYS A 436 16.28 -16.18 -12.11
N GLY A 437 16.19 -17.37 -12.71
CA GLY A 437 16.04 -17.55 -14.16
C GLY A 437 17.29 -17.26 -14.99
N ALA A 438 18.43 -16.92 -14.37
CA ALA A 438 19.71 -16.73 -15.05
C ALA A 438 20.22 -18.05 -15.67
N PRO A 439 21.05 -18.04 -16.74
CA PRO A 439 21.63 -19.26 -17.27
C PRO A 439 22.43 -20.00 -16.19
N ALA A 440 22.15 -21.29 -16.02
CA ALA A 440 22.79 -22.15 -15.03
C ALA A 440 23.26 -23.45 -15.70
N GLN A 441 24.36 -24.01 -15.21
CA GLN A 441 24.83 -25.31 -15.70
C GLN A 441 24.07 -26.42 -14.97
N PRO A 442 23.62 -27.47 -15.68
CA PRO A 442 23.04 -28.64 -15.04
C PRO A 442 24.13 -29.35 -14.24
N SER A 443 23.87 -29.57 -12.95
CA SER A 443 24.75 -30.36 -12.08
C SER A 443 24.18 -31.76 -11.93
N LEU A 444 25.04 -32.79 -12.04
CA LEU A 444 24.65 -34.18 -11.80
C LEU A 444 24.16 -34.44 -10.36
N LEU A 445 24.46 -33.51 -9.43
CA LEU A 445 24.15 -33.63 -8.01
C LEU A 445 22.81 -33.00 -7.62
N SER A 446 22.16 -32.23 -8.49
CA SER A 446 20.93 -31.52 -8.16
C SER A 446 19.89 -31.65 -9.29
N PRO A 447 18.64 -32.05 -8.98
CA PRO A 447 17.61 -32.27 -10.01
C PRO A 447 17.18 -30.98 -10.72
N ALA A 448 17.52 -29.81 -10.18
CA ALA A 448 17.25 -28.51 -10.76
C ALA A 448 18.55 -27.69 -10.92
N PRO A 449 18.74 -26.97 -12.04
CA PRO A 449 19.89 -26.10 -12.25
C PRO A 449 19.78 -24.85 -11.37
N VAL A 450 20.90 -24.47 -10.74
CA VAL A 450 21.00 -23.28 -9.87
C VAL A 450 22.27 -22.51 -10.26
N CYS A 451 22.18 -21.19 -10.40
CA CYS A 451 23.34 -20.34 -10.72
C CYS A 451 24.29 -20.18 -9.52
N GLN A 452 25.50 -19.66 -9.73
CA GLN A 452 26.51 -19.47 -8.67
C GLN A 452 26.23 -18.28 -7.73
N ASP A 453 25.09 -17.62 -7.87
CA ASP A 453 24.68 -16.53 -6.98
C ASP A 453 24.51 -17.06 -5.54
N SER A 454 25.02 -16.33 -4.54
CA SER A 454 24.98 -16.75 -3.14
C SER A 454 23.56 -17.07 -2.71
N ASP A 455 22.62 -16.18 -3.02
CA ASP A 455 21.24 -16.27 -2.52
C ASP A 455 20.55 -17.50 -3.14
N CYS A 456 20.75 -17.73 -4.45
CA CYS A 456 20.23 -18.91 -5.13
C CYS A 456 20.82 -20.22 -4.58
N GLN A 457 22.10 -20.23 -4.22
CA GLN A 457 22.74 -21.38 -3.58
C GLN A 457 22.18 -21.63 -2.19
N GLU A 458 21.92 -20.58 -1.39
CA GLU A 458 21.29 -20.71 -0.08
C GLU A 458 19.86 -21.25 -0.19
N TYR A 459 19.06 -20.66 -1.07
CA TYR A 459 17.71 -21.12 -1.40
C TYR A 459 17.69 -22.58 -1.84
N SER A 460 18.66 -23.01 -2.65
CA SER A 460 18.75 -24.40 -3.09
C SER A 460 18.99 -25.39 -1.94
N ARG A 461 19.62 -24.97 -0.85
CA ARG A 461 19.88 -25.86 0.30
C ARG A 461 18.61 -26.16 1.09
N GLU A 462 17.69 -25.19 1.16
CA GLU A 462 16.44 -25.30 1.90
C GLU A 462 15.25 -25.72 1.03
N ALA A 463 15.33 -25.59 -0.29
CA ALA A 463 14.23 -25.88 -1.20
C ALA A 463 13.89 -27.38 -1.28
N CYS A 464 12.60 -27.68 -1.43
CA CYS A 464 12.14 -29.02 -1.75
C CYS A 464 12.70 -29.47 -3.12
N VAL A 465 13.09 -30.74 -3.21
CA VAL A 465 13.62 -31.37 -4.45
C VAL A 465 12.61 -32.30 -5.11
N ARG A 466 11.40 -32.45 -4.55
CA ARG A 466 10.34 -33.28 -5.12
C ARG A 466 9.70 -32.59 -6.32
N THR A 467 9.27 -33.40 -7.28
CA THR A 467 8.46 -32.97 -8.42
C THR A 467 7.03 -33.43 -8.16
N HIS A 468 6.05 -32.55 -8.37
CA HIS A 468 4.63 -32.89 -8.30
C HIS A 468 4.23 -33.79 -9.48
N ASP A 469 3.07 -34.44 -9.38
CA ASP A 469 2.51 -35.29 -10.44
C ASP A 469 2.29 -34.51 -11.76
N CYS A 470 2.09 -33.19 -11.68
CA CYS A 470 1.98 -32.30 -12.83
C CYS A 470 3.33 -32.01 -13.53
N GLY A 471 4.45 -32.55 -13.04
CA GLY A 471 5.79 -32.36 -13.61
C GLY A 471 6.52 -31.09 -13.16
N HIS A 472 5.89 -30.24 -12.34
CA HIS A 472 6.52 -29.05 -11.78
C HIS A 472 7.30 -29.35 -10.49
N LEU A 473 8.42 -28.66 -10.29
CA LEU A 473 9.18 -28.73 -9.05
C LEU A 473 8.41 -28.07 -7.90
N CYS A 474 8.44 -28.68 -6.72
CA CYS A 474 7.80 -28.12 -5.52
C CYS A 474 8.47 -26.81 -5.09
N GLY A 475 7.72 -25.71 -5.00
CA GLY A 475 8.21 -24.41 -4.51
C GLY A 475 8.43 -24.34 -2.99
N GLY A 476 8.04 -25.39 -2.26
CA GLY A 476 8.13 -25.51 -0.80
C GLY A 476 9.53 -25.77 -0.24
N LEU A 477 9.59 -26.02 1.07
CA LEU A 477 10.81 -26.34 1.81
C LEU A 477 11.12 -27.85 1.81
N LYS A 478 12.40 -28.17 2.01
CA LYS A 478 12.89 -29.53 2.16
C LYS A 478 12.44 -30.08 3.52
N GLY A 479 11.83 -31.27 3.50
CA GLY A 479 11.44 -31.98 4.73
C GLY A 479 10.07 -31.61 5.29
N GLU A 480 9.26 -30.83 4.56
CA GLU A 480 7.86 -30.60 4.94
C GLU A 480 7.04 -31.90 4.86
N ASN A 481 6.12 -32.08 5.82
CA ASN A 481 5.22 -33.23 5.88
C ASN A 481 4.33 -33.30 4.63
N THR A 482 3.78 -32.14 4.25
CA THR A 482 2.99 -31.92 3.05
C THR A 482 3.70 -30.90 2.17
N CYS A 483 4.01 -31.26 0.92
CA CYS A 483 4.60 -30.31 -0.02
C CYS A 483 3.62 -29.17 -0.32
N LEU A 484 4.15 -27.96 -0.46
CA LEU A 484 3.41 -26.80 -0.94
C LEU A 484 2.63 -27.15 -2.22
N PRO A 485 1.33 -26.84 -2.33
CA PRO A 485 0.57 -27.04 -3.57
C PRO A 485 1.26 -26.39 -4.76
N CYS A 486 1.12 -26.97 -5.95
CA CYS A 486 1.78 -26.44 -7.13
C CYS A 486 1.28 -25.02 -7.44
N LEU A 487 2.20 -24.06 -7.37
CA LEU A 487 1.95 -22.63 -7.61
C LEU A 487 1.61 -22.30 -9.07
N HIS A 488 1.66 -23.26 -9.99
CA HIS A 488 1.25 -23.07 -11.39
C HIS A 488 -0.24 -23.37 -11.63
N GLY A 489 -1.04 -23.50 -10.57
CA GLY A 489 -2.49 -23.71 -10.66
C GLY A 489 -2.91 -25.12 -11.08
N CYS A 490 -1.98 -26.07 -11.23
CA CYS A 490 -2.28 -27.43 -11.67
C CYS A 490 -3.07 -28.27 -10.65
N SER A 491 -3.09 -27.84 -9.38
CA SER A 491 -3.57 -28.66 -8.26
C SER A 491 -5.06 -28.43 -7.94
N ASN A 492 -5.75 -27.49 -8.60
CA ASN A 492 -7.12 -27.05 -8.29
C ASN A 492 -7.43 -26.96 -6.77
N ASN A 493 -6.43 -26.57 -5.96
CA ASN A 493 -6.58 -26.55 -4.51
C ASN A 493 -7.22 -25.21 -4.09
N PRO A 494 -8.44 -25.20 -3.52
CA PRO A 494 -9.15 -23.97 -3.18
C PRO A 494 -8.49 -23.18 -2.04
N SER A 495 -7.57 -23.78 -1.29
CA SER A 495 -6.83 -23.09 -0.22
C SER A 495 -5.70 -22.20 -0.75
N LEU A 496 -5.24 -22.42 -1.98
CA LEU A 496 -4.14 -21.67 -2.57
C LEU A 496 -4.68 -20.38 -3.18
N LYS A 497 -4.31 -19.24 -2.57
CA LYS A 497 -4.79 -17.91 -2.99
C LYS A 497 -3.85 -17.17 -3.93
N GLN A 498 -2.62 -17.67 -4.10
CA GLN A 498 -1.54 -17.01 -4.82
C GLN A 498 -0.81 -18.01 -5.72
N ASP A 499 -0.19 -17.52 -6.79
CA ASP A 499 0.53 -18.34 -7.76
C ASP A 499 2.05 -18.02 -7.82
N ALA A 500 2.75 -18.66 -8.75
CA ALA A 500 4.21 -18.63 -8.84
C ALA A 500 4.78 -17.24 -9.20
N ASP A 501 3.99 -16.44 -9.93
CA ASP A 501 4.39 -15.13 -10.45
C ASP A 501 4.00 -14.00 -9.46
N ASP A 502 3.17 -14.29 -8.46
CA ASP A 502 2.79 -13.33 -7.43
C ASP A 502 3.99 -12.91 -6.57
N MET A 503 3.95 -11.67 -6.11
CA MET A 503 4.99 -11.09 -5.28
C MET A 503 4.85 -11.53 -3.83
N CYS A 504 5.98 -11.81 -3.18
CA CYS A 504 5.97 -11.97 -1.73
C CYS A 504 5.69 -10.62 -1.07
N MET A 505 4.52 -10.49 -0.42
CA MET A 505 4.07 -9.24 0.22
C MET A 505 4.80 -8.92 1.53
N ILE A 506 5.98 -9.52 1.76
CA ILE A 506 6.90 -9.15 2.84
C ILE A 506 8.12 -8.44 2.25
N CYS A 507 8.82 -9.06 1.29
CA CYS A 507 10.00 -8.44 0.67
C CYS A 507 9.63 -7.43 -0.41
N PHE A 508 8.53 -7.66 -1.13
CA PHE A 508 8.12 -6.90 -2.32
C PHE A 508 9.20 -6.82 -3.42
N SER A 509 10.23 -7.66 -3.36
CA SER A 509 11.39 -7.63 -4.27
C SER A 509 11.47 -8.84 -5.20
N GLU A 510 10.85 -9.95 -4.81
CA GLU A 510 10.90 -11.20 -5.57
C GLU A 510 9.54 -11.89 -5.62
N ALA A 511 9.28 -12.58 -6.75
CA ALA A 511 8.12 -13.45 -6.93
C ALA A 511 8.22 -14.68 -6.03
N LEU A 512 7.09 -15.31 -5.70
CA LEU A 512 7.03 -16.48 -4.82
C LEU A 512 7.83 -17.67 -5.35
N SER A 513 7.95 -17.83 -6.67
CA SER A 513 8.78 -18.87 -7.29
C SER A 513 10.29 -18.67 -7.16
N ALA A 514 10.74 -17.45 -6.86
CA ALA A 514 12.15 -17.10 -6.83
C ALA A 514 12.89 -17.54 -5.55
N ALA A 515 12.17 -17.98 -4.52
CA ALA A 515 12.76 -18.55 -3.31
C ALA A 515 11.80 -19.58 -2.68
N PRO A 516 12.27 -20.44 -1.76
CA PRO A 516 11.42 -21.40 -1.08
C PRO A 516 10.28 -20.70 -0.33
N ALA A 517 9.05 -21.14 -0.59
CA ALA A 517 7.84 -20.50 -0.07
C ALA A 517 7.04 -21.46 0.82
N ILE A 518 6.26 -20.91 1.74
CA ILE A 518 5.37 -21.63 2.64
C ILE A 518 3.96 -21.07 2.52
N GLN A 519 2.95 -21.95 2.61
CA GLN A 519 1.55 -21.56 2.69
C GLN A 519 1.15 -21.51 4.17
N LEU A 520 0.77 -20.34 4.65
CA LEU A 520 0.22 -20.20 5.99
C LEU A 520 -1.15 -20.87 6.10
N GLU A 521 -1.60 -21.16 7.31
CA GLU A 521 -2.93 -21.73 7.57
C GLU A 521 -4.08 -20.92 6.96
N CYS A 522 -3.91 -19.59 6.81
CA CYS A 522 -4.88 -18.72 6.15
C CYS A 522 -4.89 -18.80 4.61
N GLY A 523 -4.09 -19.68 4.00
CA GLY A 523 -4.02 -19.94 2.57
C GLY A 523 -3.07 -19.04 1.77
N HIS A 524 -2.52 -18.00 2.38
CA HIS A 524 -1.56 -17.08 1.74
C HIS A 524 -0.13 -17.64 1.76
N VAL A 525 0.62 -17.34 0.71
CA VAL A 525 1.96 -17.86 0.46
C VAL A 525 2.99 -16.73 0.56
N PHE A 526 4.09 -17.02 1.24
CA PHE A 526 5.21 -16.11 1.44
C PHE A 526 6.54 -16.88 1.37
N HIS A 527 7.65 -16.20 1.06
CA HIS A 527 8.96 -16.83 1.22
C HIS A 527 9.21 -17.20 2.68
N ALA A 528 9.73 -18.40 2.90
CA ALA A 528 10.02 -18.91 4.25
C ALA A 528 10.98 -18.01 5.02
N HIS A 529 12.05 -17.57 4.35
CA HIS A 529 13.05 -16.66 4.92
C HIS A 529 12.43 -15.30 5.32
N CYS A 530 11.53 -14.76 4.50
CA CYS A 530 10.83 -13.51 4.80
C CYS A 530 9.98 -13.63 6.08
N CYS A 531 9.22 -14.72 6.25
CA CYS A 531 8.47 -14.99 7.47
C CYS A 531 9.38 -15.09 8.70
N ARG A 532 10.48 -15.85 8.60
CA ARG A 532 11.46 -15.99 9.70
C ARG A 532 12.07 -14.64 10.09
N ASN A 533 12.45 -13.82 9.11
CA ASN A 533 13.03 -12.51 9.37
C ASN A 533 12.07 -11.56 10.08
N VAL A 534 10.81 -11.51 9.66
CA VAL A 534 9.78 -10.68 10.29
C VAL A 534 9.56 -11.10 11.75
N LEU A 535 9.43 -12.41 12.00
CA LEU A 535 9.24 -12.94 13.37
C LEU A 535 10.48 -12.73 14.25
N THR A 536 11.68 -12.79 13.68
CA THR A 536 12.94 -12.57 14.41
C THR A 536 13.15 -11.10 14.77
N ARG A 537 12.82 -10.18 13.85
CA ARG A 537 12.92 -8.73 14.09
C ARG A 537 11.87 -8.19 15.05
N ARG A 538 10.73 -8.88 15.19
CA ARG A 538 9.62 -8.52 16.09
C ARG A 538 8.98 -7.18 15.73
N TRP A 539 8.82 -6.26 16.69
CA TRP A 539 8.14 -4.99 16.52
C TRP A 539 9.14 -3.81 16.44
N PRO A 540 8.78 -2.73 15.72
CA PRO A 540 9.55 -1.49 15.73
C PRO A 540 9.32 -0.71 17.03
N GLY A 541 10.33 0.05 17.47
CA GLY A 541 10.29 0.85 18.69
C GLY A 541 10.29 0.06 20.02
N PRO A 542 10.20 0.77 21.16
CA PRO A 542 10.30 0.17 22.50
C PRO A 542 8.99 -0.51 22.96
N ARG A 543 7.84 -0.01 22.51
CA ARG A 543 6.52 -0.53 22.87
C ARG A 543 6.26 -1.88 22.21
N ILE A 544 5.86 -2.87 23.00
CA ILE A 544 5.45 -4.18 22.50
C ILE A 544 4.20 -4.03 21.63
N THR A 545 4.29 -4.43 20.36
CA THR A 545 3.16 -4.56 19.45
C THR A 545 3.22 -5.93 18.75
N PHE A 546 2.08 -6.47 18.33
CA PHE A 546 2.00 -7.83 17.78
C PHE A 546 1.61 -7.90 16.29
N THR A 547 1.49 -6.75 15.62
CA THR A 547 1.07 -6.66 14.22
C THR A 547 2.01 -7.43 13.27
N PHE A 548 3.29 -7.56 13.62
CA PHE A 548 4.29 -8.30 12.84
C PHE A 548 4.04 -9.82 12.80
N SER A 549 3.31 -10.37 13.77
CA SER A 549 2.95 -11.80 13.83
C SER A 549 1.69 -12.15 13.04
N LEU A 550 1.09 -11.15 12.38
CA LEU A 550 -0.11 -11.30 11.57
C LEU A 550 0.26 -11.38 10.07
N CYS A 551 -0.54 -12.11 9.31
CA CYS A 551 -0.43 -12.19 7.86
C CYS A 551 -0.50 -10.78 7.25
N PRO A 552 0.50 -10.37 6.43
CA PRO A 552 0.51 -9.07 5.78
C PRO A 552 -0.75 -8.75 4.95
N ILE A 553 -1.38 -9.79 4.38
CA ILE A 553 -2.56 -9.68 3.51
C ILE A 553 -3.85 -9.65 4.33
N CYS A 554 -4.23 -10.76 4.98
CA CYS A 554 -5.54 -10.88 5.66
C CYS A 554 -5.54 -10.53 7.16
N LYS A 555 -4.40 -10.22 7.75
CA LYS A 555 -4.23 -9.90 9.19
C LYS A 555 -4.60 -11.03 10.17
N VAL A 556 -4.83 -12.25 9.70
CA VAL A 556 -4.93 -13.46 10.55
C VAL A 556 -3.55 -13.83 11.10
N ALA A 557 -3.45 -14.37 12.32
CA ALA A 557 -2.19 -14.78 12.92
C ALA A 557 -1.41 -15.76 12.01
N MET A 558 -0.10 -15.55 11.87
CA MET A 558 0.76 -16.45 11.09
C MET A 558 0.89 -17.79 11.82
N SER A 559 0.62 -18.88 11.10
CA SER A 559 0.68 -20.25 11.62
C SER A 559 1.24 -21.16 10.53
N HIS A 560 2.32 -21.88 10.86
CA HIS A 560 2.98 -22.88 10.02
C HIS A 560 3.98 -23.69 10.88
N ASP A 561 4.09 -25.00 10.64
CA ASP A 561 4.95 -25.91 11.44
C ASP A 561 6.39 -25.42 11.56
N VAL A 562 6.99 -25.00 10.44
CA VAL A 562 8.38 -24.49 10.37
C VAL A 562 8.59 -23.20 11.16
N LEU A 563 7.52 -22.45 11.45
CA LEU A 563 7.57 -21.21 12.22
C LEU A 563 7.29 -21.44 13.71
N GLY A 564 6.91 -22.66 14.13
CA GLY A 564 6.47 -22.98 15.48
C GLY A 564 7.47 -22.60 16.57
N GLU A 565 8.77 -22.83 16.35
CA GLU A 565 9.83 -22.46 17.29
C GLU A 565 9.93 -20.94 17.51
N LEU A 566 9.69 -20.14 16.47
CA LEU A 566 9.71 -18.68 16.55
C LEU A 566 8.39 -18.12 17.11
N LEU A 567 7.26 -18.74 16.77
CA LEU A 567 5.92 -18.31 17.19
C LEU A 567 5.64 -18.62 18.66
N SER A 568 6.11 -19.75 19.19
CA SER A 568 5.89 -20.15 20.58
C SER A 568 6.26 -19.07 21.62
N PRO A 569 7.48 -18.48 21.63
CA PRO A 569 7.81 -17.40 22.56
C PRO A 569 7.01 -16.11 22.31
N ILE A 570 6.62 -15.83 21.06
CA ILE A 570 5.80 -14.66 20.73
C ILE A 570 4.39 -14.80 21.28
N LEU A 571 3.77 -15.98 21.13
CA LEU A 571 2.45 -16.30 21.68
C LEU A 571 2.46 -16.28 23.21
N ALA A 572 3.51 -16.80 23.83
CA ALA A 572 3.67 -16.72 25.29
C ALA A 572 3.75 -15.26 25.77
N LEU A 573 4.48 -14.40 25.06
CA LEU A 573 4.55 -12.97 25.36
C LEU A 573 3.19 -12.27 25.12
N TYR A 574 2.49 -12.62 24.04
CA TYR A 574 1.15 -12.10 23.74
C TYR A 574 0.17 -12.41 24.87
N GLU A 575 0.11 -13.67 25.31
CA GLU A 575 -0.76 -14.08 26.42
C GLU A 575 -0.37 -13.43 27.75
N ASP A 576 0.93 -13.26 28.03
CA ASP A 576 1.39 -12.56 29.24
C ASP A 576 0.95 -11.08 29.25
N VAL A 577 1.16 -10.37 28.13
CA VAL A 577 0.75 -8.97 27.98
C VAL A 577 -0.77 -8.84 28.02
N ARG A 578 -1.50 -9.69 27.29
CA ARG A 578 -2.96 -9.73 27.26
C ARG A 578 -3.54 -9.91 28.67
N ARG A 579 -3.02 -10.88 29.42
CA ARG A 579 -3.43 -11.16 30.81
C ARG A 579 -3.17 -9.97 31.74
N LYS A 580 -1.98 -9.37 31.67
CA LYS A 580 -1.64 -8.18 32.49
C LYS A 580 -2.50 -6.97 32.15
N ALA A 581 -2.75 -6.73 30.86
CA ALA A 581 -3.57 -5.63 30.38
C ALA A 581 -5.03 -5.77 30.83
N LEU A 582 -5.59 -6.97 30.70
CA LEU A 582 -6.96 -7.25 31.14
C LEU A 582 -7.10 -7.10 32.66
N MET A 583 -6.16 -7.66 33.43
CA MET A 583 -6.13 -7.50 34.88
C MET A 583 -6.07 -6.02 35.27
N ARG A 584 -5.23 -5.22 34.61
CA ARG A 584 -5.15 -3.77 34.87
C ARG A 584 -6.48 -3.06 34.57
N LEU A 585 -7.14 -3.41 33.47
CA LEU A 585 -8.43 -2.84 33.08
C LEU A 585 -9.53 -3.14 34.11
N GLU A 586 -9.55 -4.36 34.65
CA GLU A 586 -10.50 -4.79 35.68
C GLU A 586 -10.31 -4.00 36.98
N TYR A 587 -9.06 -3.85 37.44
CA TYR A 587 -8.73 -3.11 38.66
C TYR A 587 -8.94 -1.60 38.52
N GLU A 588 -8.90 -1.04 37.30
CA GLU A 588 -9.29 0.34 37.02
C GLU A 588 -10.82 0.52 36.92
N GLY A 589 -11.61 -0.55 36.98
CA GLY A 589 -13.07 -0.47 36.82
C GLY A 589 -13.53 -0.17 35.40
N LEU A 590 -12.61 -0.11 34.42
CA LEU A 590 -12.88 0.28 33.04
C LEU A 590 -13.37 -0.89 32.16
N HIS A 591 -13.51 -2.09 32.71
CA HIS A 591 -14.06 -3.26 32.02
C HIS A 591 -15.53 -3.09 31.58
N ARG A 592 -16.23 -2.05 32.08
CA ARG A 592 -17.60 -1.67 31.67
C ARG A 592 -17.68 -0.38 30.84
N ALA A 593 -16.55 0.16 30.39
CA ALA A 593 -16.52 1.39 29.61
C ALA A 593 -17.43 1.32 28.38
N GLU A 594 -17.99 2.46 27.97
CA GLU A 594 -18.91 2.58 26.82
C GLU A 594 -18.33 1.96 25.54
N ALA A 595 -17.00 2.04 25.35
CA ALA A 595 -16.29 1.43 24.23
C ALA A 595 -16.40 -0.11 24.16
N ILE A 596 -16.74 -0.78 25.27
CA ILE A 596 -16.89 -2.24 25.40
C ILE A 596 -18.38 -2.63 25.50
N SER A 597 -19.18 -1.84 26.21
CA SER A 597 -20.59 -2.16 26.48
C SER A 597 -21.56 -1.72 25.38
N THR A 598 -21.20 -0.76 24.53
CA THR A 598 -22.10 -0.22 23.51
C THR A 598 -22.12 -1.10 22.26
N PRO A 599 -23.29 -1.60 21.81
CA PRO A 599 -23.42 -2.34 20.56
C PRO A 599 -22.98 -1.48 19.36
N GLY A 600 -22.04 -1.98 18.57
CA GLY A 600 -21.48 -1.26 17.41
C GLY A 600 -20.19 -0.48 17.69
N ALA A 601 -19.73 -0.38 18.95
CA ALA A 601 -18.43 0.16 19.26
C ALA A 601 -17.29 -0.78 18.80
N ARG A 602 -16.10 -0.22 18.50
CA ARG A 602 -14.93 -0.94 17.97
C ARG A 602 -14.52 -2.16 18.82
N TYR A 603 -14.71 -2.10 20.13
CA TYR A 603 -14.32 -3.14 21.09
C TYR A 603 -15.50 -3.80 21.80
N HIS A 604 -16.69 -3.77 21.19
CA HIS A 604 -17.89 -4.39 21.75
C HIS A 604 -17.65 -5.87 22.11
N ASN A 605 -17.92 -6.24 23.36
CA ASN A 605 -17.65 -7.57 23.93
C ASN A 605 -16.17 -8.04 23.86
N ASN A 606 -15.20 -7.15 23.68
CA ASN A 606 -13.78 -7.50 23.64
C ASN A 606 -12.91 -6.60 24.55
N PRO A 607 -12.97 -6.80 25.88
CA PRO A 607 -12.21 -5.99 26.85
C PRO A 607 -10.69 -6.16 26.72
N ALA A 608 -10.21 -7.33 26.30
CA ALA A 608 -8.80 -7.60 26.14
C ALA A 608 -8.18 -6.77 25.00
N ALA A 609 -8.88 -6.66 23.85
CA ALA A 609 -8.43 -5.82 22.74
C ALA A 609 -8.41 -4.33 23.12
N PHE A 610 -9.42 -3.87 23.87
CA PHE A 610 -9.44 -2.50 24.41
C PHE A 610 -8.25 -2.23 25.35
N ALA A 611 -7.96 -3.16 26.26
CA ALA A 611 -6.84 -3.04 27.19
C ALA A 611 -5.48 -3.00 26.48
N MET A 612 -5.28 -3.87 25.48
CA MET A 612 -4.03 -3.92 24.69
C MET A 612 -3.80 -2.66 23.84
N ASP A 613 -4.86 -2.03 23.34
CA ASP A 613 -4.77 -0.77 22.60
C ASP A 613 -4.46 0.41 23.54
N ARG A 614 -5.11 0.42 24.72
CA ARG A 614 -5.02 1.48 25.73
C ARG A 614 -3.68 1.53 26.47
N TYR A 615 -3.12 0.39 26.83
CA TYR A 615 -1.93 0.31 27.68
C TYR A 615 -0.65 0.04 26.88
N ALA A 616 0.46 0.63 27.32
CA ALA A 616 1.78 0.39 26.77
C ALA A 616 2.57 -0.57 27.66
N TYR A 617 3.10 -1.63 27.05
CA TYR A 617 3.98 -2.61 27.70
C TYR A 617 5.35 -2.63 27.02
N TYR A 618 6.37 -2.92 27.83
CA TYR A 618 7.78 -2.93 27.42
C TYR A 618 8.46 -4.20 27.96
N VAL A 619 9.51 -4.66 27.29
CA VAL A 619 10.30 -5.82 27.74
C VAL A 619 11.45 -5.33 28.61
N CYS A 620 11.52 -5.81 29.85
CA CYS A 620 12.64 -5.47 30.72
C CYS A 620 13.93 -6.17 30.26
N PHE A 621 15.01 -5.43 30.06
CA PHE A 621 16.31 -5.97 29.66
C PHE A 621 16.92 -6.94 30.67
N LYS A 622 16.69 -6.74 31.98
CA LYS A 622 17.30 -7.58 33.03
C LYS A 622 16.58 -8.92 33.23
N CYS A 623 15.25 -8.91 33.26
CA CYS A 623 14.45 -10.11 33.58
C CYS A 623 13.65 -10.67 32.40
N ASN A 624 13.66 -10.01 31.24
CA ASN A 624 12.90 -10.37 30.03
C ASN A 624 11.38 -10.47 30.21
N LYS A 625 10.82 -9.94 31.30
CA LYS A 625 9.37 -9.89 31.55
C LYS A 625 8.77 -8.60 30.99
N ALA A 626 7.54 -8.69 30.50
CA ALA A 626 6.76 -7.53 30.12
C ALA A 626 6.34 -6.71 31.35
N TYR A 627 6.54 -5.40 31.35
CA TYR A 627 6.09 -4.49 32.40
C TYR A 627 5.29 -3.32 31.82
N TYR A 628 4.44 -2.73 32.66
CA TYR A 628 3.58 -1.62 32.30
C TYR A 628 4.37 -0.31 32.29
N GLY A 629 4.20 0.50 31.24
CA GLY A 629 4.86 1.80 31.11
C GLY A 629 3.90 2.97 30.88
N GLY A 630 2.63 2.82 31.24
CA GLY A 630 1.63 3.90 31.11
C GLY A 630 0.59 3.66 30.01
N GLU A 631 -0.21 4.68 29.77
CA GLU A 631 -1.20 4.66 28.68
C GLU A 631 -0.53 4.95 27.33
N ALA A 632 -0.93 4.23 26.29
CA ALA A 632 -0.39 4.33 24.94
C ALA A 632 -0.53 5.72 24.30
N ARG A 633 -1.50 6.51 24.75
CA ARG A 633 -1.76 7.88 24.24
C ARG A 633 -0.68 8.88 24.65
N CYS A 634 0.06 8.62 25.73
CA CYS A 634 1.26 9.38 26.07
C CYS A 634 2.44 9.08 25.13
N ASP A 635 2.37 7.97 24.38
CA ASP A 635 3.39 7.50 23.45
C ASP A 635 3.16 8.00 22.01
N ALA A 636 1.90 8.29 21.65
CA ALA A 636 1.54 8.68 20.28
C ALA A 636 2.02 10.09 19.87
N GLU A 637 2.45 10.93 20.82
CA GLU A 637 2.99 12.26 20.60
C GLU A 637 4.53 12.29 20.48
N ALA A 638 5.20 11.20 20.85
CA ALA A 638 6.61 10.97 20.59
C ALA A 638 6.72 10.23 19.25
N GLY A 639 7.46 10.77 18.29
CA GLY A 639 7.64 10.14 16.98
C GLY A 639 8.16 8.70 17.12
N LEU A 640 7.78 7.83 16.17
CA LEU A 640 8.31 6.47 16.03
C LEU A 640 9.82 6.51 15.74
N GLY A 641 10.64 6.76 16.75
CA GLY A 641 12.09 6.64 16.68
C GLY A 641 12.49 5.19 16.91
N ASP A 642 13.00 4.52 15.88
CA ASP A 642 13.58 3.17 16.00
C ASP A 642 14.91 3.16 16.78
N GLU A 643 15.47 4.34 17.08
CA GLU A 643 16.71 4.49 17.86
C GLU A 643 16.41 4.66 19.35
N TYR A 644 16.41 3.55 20.09
CA TYR A 644 16.46 3.54 21.55
C TYR A 644 17.44 2.48 22.03
N ASP A 645 17.97 2.62 23.24
CA ASP A 645 18.83 1.59 23.84
C ASP A 645 17.96 0.61 24.65
N PRO A 646 17.85 -0.68 24.23
CA PRO A 646 17.06 -1.66 24.98
C PRO A 646 17.53 -1.85 26.42
N ARG A 647 18.80 -1.53 26.74
CA ARG A 647 19.38 -1.66 28.10
C ARG A 647 18.74 -0.71 29.10
N GLU A 648 18.14 0.37 28.63
CA GLU A 648 17.47 1.39 29.46
C GLU A 648 16.03 1.00 29.81
N LEU A 649 15.44 0.00 29.14
CA LEU A 649 14.12 -0.53 29.47
C LEU A 649 14.23 -1.49 30.66
N VAL A 650 13.97 -0.97 31.87
CA VAL A 650 14.07 -1.74 33.11
C VAL A 650 12.77 -1.59 33.89
N CYS A 651 12.15 -2.71 34.29
CA CYS A 651 10.95 -2.68 35.11
C CYS A 651 11.27 -2.21 36.54
N GLY A 652 10.27 -1.70 37.27
CA GLY A 652 10.44 -1.19 38.63
C GLY A 652 11.05 -2.20 39.60
N ALA A 653 10.79 -3.50 39.44
CA ALA A 653 11.42 -4.55 40.26
C ALA A 653 12.94 -4.66 40.03
N CYS A 654 13.41 -4.38 38.82
CA CYS A 654 14.81 -4.47 38.43
C CYS A 654 15.57 -3.14 38.55
N SER A 655 14.85 -2.05 38.82
CA SER A 655 15.36 -0.68 39.05
C SER A 655 14.97 -0.13 40.43
N ASP A 656 14.77 -1.00 41.42
CA ASP A 656 14.35 -0.62 42.78
C ASP A 656 15.44 0.15 43.55
N VAL A 657 15.50 1.46 43.31
CA VAL A 657 16.42 2.39 44.00
C VAL A 657 15.96 2.78 45.39
N SER A 658 14.67 2.61 45.70
CA SER A 658 14.05 3.10 46.93
C SER A 658 13.69 2.00 47.93
N ARG A 659 14.02 0.73 47.65
CA ARG A 659 13.65 -0.46 48.43
C ARG A 659 12.16 -0.46 48.75
N ALA A 660 11.35 -0.35 47.69
CA ALA A 660 9.91 -0.22 47.81
C ALA A 660 9.30 -1.38 48.61
N GLN A 661 8.27 -1.09 49.40
CA GLN A 661 7.55 -2.14 50.13
C GLN A 661 6.90 -3.12 49.15
N MET A 662 7.13 -4.41 49.37
CA MET A 662 6.55 -5.46 48.54
C MET A 662 5.03 -5.52 48.75
N CYS A 663 4.29 -5.67 47.65
CA CYS A 663 2.86 -5.87 47.73
C CYS A 663 2.57 -7.26 48.34
N PRO A 664 1.69 -7.37 49.36
CA PRO A 664 1.36 -8.67 49.95
C PRO A 664 0.65 -9.61 48.96
N LYS A 665 -0.03 -9.08 47.93
CA LYS A 665 -0.74 -9.88 46.91
C LYS A 665 0.11 -10.20 45.68
N HIS A 666 0.95 -9.24 45.25
CA HIS A 666 1.61 -9.31 43.95
C HIS A 666 3.13 -9.14 44.00
N GLY A 667 3.73 -9.14 45.19
CA GLY A 667 5.17 -8.94 45.37
C GLY A 667 5.66 -7.67 44.68
N THR A 668 6.60 -7.84 43.76
CA THR A 668 7.19 -6.76 42.93
C THR A 668 6.74 -6.81 41.47
N ASP A 669 5.84 -7.72 41.09
CA ASP A 669 5.50 -7.97 39.68
C ASP A 669 4.83 -6.77 38.98
N PHE A 670 4.14 -5.93 39.76
CA PHE A 670 3.50 -4.69 39.29
C PHE A 670 4.08 -3.45 39.98
N LEU A 671 5.34 -3.50 40.40
CA LEU A 671 6.03 -2.35 40.99
C LEU A 671 6.28 -1.30 39.90
N GLU A 672 5.73 -0.12 40.10
CA GLU A 672 5.86 1.02 39.19
C GLU A 672 6.62 2.17 39.86
N TYR A 673 7.37 2.92 39.05
CA TYR A 673 8.03 4.16 39.46
C TYR A 673 7.40 5.36 38.75
N LYS A 674 7.43 6.50 39.44
CA LYS A 674 7.10 7.80 38.86
C LYS A 674 8.30 8.32 38.06
N CYS A 675 8.04 8.97 36.94
CA CYS A 675 9.03 9.78 36.24
C CYS A 675 9.57 10.87 37.18
N ARG A 676 10.89 10.96 37.33
CA ARG A 676 11.52 11.95 38.21
C ARG A 676 11.07 13.38 37.90
N TYR A 677 10.83 13.68 36.62
CA TYR A 677 10.57 15.03 36.12
C TYR A 677 9.09 15.36 35.85
N CYS A 678 8.15 14.42 35.98
CA CYS A 678 6.72 14.70 35.80
C CYS A 678 5.81 13.71 36.54
N CYS A 679 4.50 13.96 36.53
CA CYS A 679 3.46 13.08 37.10
C CYS A 679 3.02 12.02 36.08
N SER A 680 3.96 11.24 35.56
CA SER A 680 3.69 10.10 34.68
C SER A 680 4.41 8.84 35.18
N VAL A 681 3.93 7.67 34.76
CA VAL A 681 4.61 6.40 35.03
C VAL A 681 5.92 6.34 34.23
N ALA A 682 6.97 5.82 34.84
CA ALA A 682 8.27 5.67 34.21
C ALA A 682 8.30 4.47 33.24
N VAL A 683 9.05 4.63 32.16
CA VAL A 683 9.31 3.62 31.14
C VAL A 683 10.81 3.28 31.10
N PHE A 684 11.66 4.31 31.07
CA PHE A 684 13.11 4.16 30.99
C PHE A 684 13.77 4.33 32.35
N PHE A 685 14.88 3.63 32.55
CA PHE A 685 15.78 3.76 33.67
C PHE A 685 17.20 3.99 33.17
N CYS A 686 17.62 5.24 33.21
CA CYS A 686 18.90 5.68 32.67
C CYS A 686 19.91 5.98 33.78
N PHE A 687 21.19 5.94 33.43
CA PHE A 687 22.32 6.29 34.33
C PHE A 687 22.38 5.48 35.64
N GLY A 688 21.69 4.33 35.70
CA GLY A 688 21.59 3.51 36.89
C GLY A 688 20.91 4.18 38.09
N THR A 689 20.26 5.33 37.90
CA THR A 689 19.76 6.17 39.00
C THR A 689 18.42 6.84 38.75
N THR A 690 18.04 7.07 37.48
CA THR A 690 16.96 8.01 37.16
C THR A 690 15.87 7.39 36.29
N HIS A 691 14.62 7.53 36.72
CA HIS A 691 13.43 7.06 35.99
C HIS A 691 12.82 8.15 35.11
N PHE A 692 12.56 7.83 33.84
CA PHE A 692 11.96 8.74 32.85
C PHE A 692 10.71 8.13 32.21
N CYS A 693 9.70 8.96 31.91
CA CYS A 693 8.68 8.62 30.91
C CYS A 693 9.20 8.91 29.50
N ASN A 694 8.58 8.37 28.45
CA ASN A 694 9.08 8.51 27.08
C ASN A 694 9.27 9.98 26.66
N ALA A 695 8.27 10.83 26.88
CA ALA A 695 8.37 12.25 26.52
C ALA A 695 9.45 13.04 27.28
N CYS A 696 9.80 12.65 28.51
CA CYS A 696 10.93 13.24 29.25
C CYS A 696 12.27 12.60 28.89
N HIS A 697 12.27 11.35 28.40
CA HIS A 697 13.46 10.67 27.91
C HIS A 697 13.91 11.25 26.57
N ASP A 698 12.98 11.53 25.65
CA ASP A 698 13.30 12.19 24.37
C ASP A 698 14.01 13.54 24.56
N ASP A 699 13.66 14.25 25.64
CA ASP A 699 14.15 15.58 25.98
C ASP A 699 15.07 15.53 27.22
N PHE A 700 15.70 14.38 27.49
CA PHE A 700 16.44 14.12 28.72
C PHE A 700 17.51 15.20 28.99
N GLN A 701 18.25 15.62 27.95
CA GLN A 701 19.30 16.64 28.06
C GLN A 701 18.78 17.95 28.64
N ARG A 702 17.57 18.37 28.26
CA ARG A 702 16.98 19.60 28.79
C ARG A 702 16.47 19.37 30.20
N VAL A 703 15.63 18.35 30.41
CA VAL A 703 14.95 18.15 31.70
C VAL A 703 15.92 17.83 32.84
N THR A 704 17.05 17.17 32.57
CA THR A 704 18.08 16.91 33.58
C THR A 704 18.86 18.15 33.98
N ASN A 705 18.96 19.15 33.09
CA ASN A 705 19.71 20.38 33.30
C ASN A 705 18.87 21.48 34.00
N ILE A 706 17.55 21.32 34.12
CA ILE A 706 16.70 22.27 34.84
C ILE A 706 16.97 22.16 36.34
N PRO A 707 17.29 23.27 37.04
CA PRO A 707 17.44 23.27 38.49
C PRO A 707 16.17 22.78 39.18
N LYS A 708 16.32 21.98 40.25
CA LYS A 708 15.18 21.38 40.96
C LYS A 708 14.14 22.41 41.45
N ALA A 709 14.57 23.63 41.76
CA ALA A 709 13.69 24.71 42.20
C ALA A 709 12.77 25.26 41.09
N GLU A 710 13.15 25.07 39.82
CA GLU A 710 12.45 25.55 38.62
C GLU A 710 11.58 24.47 37.98
N LEU A 711 11.62 23.24 38.48
CA LEU A 711 10.77 22.16 38.00
C LEU A 711 9.29 22.44 38.35
N PRO A 712 8.35 22.05 37.47
CA PRO A 712 6.93 22.24 37.71
C PRO A 712 6.48 21.50 38.97
N ARG A 713 5.53 22.10 39.69
CA ARG A 713 4.92 21.49 40.87
C ARG A 713 3.79 20.56 40.43
N CYS A 714 3.41 19.63 41.30
CA CYS A 714 2.24 18.80 41.05
C CYS A 714 0.99 19.71 40.89
N PRO A 715 0.21 19.57 39.80
CA PRO A 715 0.30 18.56 38.73
C PRO A 715 1.33 18.92 37.62
N ALA A 716 2.33 18.06 37.44
CA ALA A 716 3.41 18.27 36.46
C ALA A 716 3.22 17.36 35.23
N GLY A 717 3.19 17.96 34.04
CA GLY A 717 3.18 17.25 32.76
C GLY A 717 4.60 16.91 32.27
N PRO A 718 4.74 16.07 31.24
CA PRO A 718 6.03 15.77 30.62
C PRO A 718 6.74 17.02 30.06
N ARG A 719 8.04 16.92 29.77
CA ARG A 719 8.88 18.01 29.20
C ARG A 719 8.88 19.31 30.02
N ALA A 720 8.78 19.18 31.35
CA ALA A 720 8.72 20.26 32.32
C ALA A 720 7.52 21.21 32.15
N GLN A 721 6.38 20.70 31.69
CA GLN A 721 5.14 21.47 31.55
C GLN A 721 4.34 21.52 32.86
N GLN A 722 3.86 22.70 33.25
CA GLN A 722 2.91 22.84 34.35
C GLN A 722 1.48 22.58 33.86
N LEU A 723 0.77 21.64 34.48
CA LEU A 723 -0.64 21.37 34.16
C LEU A 723 -1.55 22.27 35.00
N GLU A 724 -2.76 22.49 34.49
CA GLU A 724 -3.83 23.22 35.18
C GLU A 724 -4.59 22.29 36.16
N GLY A 725 -5.00 22.83 37.31
CA GLY A 725 -5.73 22.09 38.35
C GLY A 725 -4.87 21.74 39.58
N GLU A 726 -5.49 21.13 40.58
CA GLU A 726 -4.83 20.70 41.83
C GLU A 726 -4.66 19.18 41.94
N GLU A 727 -5.31 18.40 41.06
CA GLU A 727 -5.31 16.94 41.12
C GLU A 727 -4.11 16.33 40.38
N CYS A 728 -3.37 15.45 41.05
CA CYS A 728 -2.25 14.74 40.45
C CYS A 728 -2.75 13.74 39.39
N PRO A 729 -2.18 13.70 38.17
CA PRO A 729 -2.51 12.68 37.16
C PRO A 729 -2.29 11.23 37.59
N LEU A 730 -1.49 10.98 38.63
CA LEU A 730 -1.25 9.65 39.20
C LEU A 730 -2.13 9.35 40.43
N HIS A 731 -3.01 10.29 40.81
CA HIS A 731 -3.92 10.25 41.97
C HIS A 731 -3.22 9.78 43.26
N VAL A 732 -1.97 10.22 43.49
CA VAL A 732 -1.17 9.85 44.66
C VAL A 732 -0.39 11.05 45.18
N GLN A 733 -0.20 11.11 46.48
CA GLN A 733 0.73 12.06 47.10
C GLN A 733 2.16 11.55 46.90
N HIS A 734 3.01 12.39 46.33
CA HIS A 734 4.40 12.06 46.01
C HIS A 734 5.32 13.24 46.36
N PRO A 735 6.63 13.01 46.55
CA PRO A 735 7.60 14.08 46.79
C PRO A 735 7.66 15.08 45.62
N PRO A 736 8.28 16.26 45.83
CA PRO A 736 8.46 17.26 44.79
C PRO A 736 9.11 16.70 43.52
N THR A 737 8.75 17.27 42.37
CA THR A 737 9.36 16.96 41.08
C THR A 737 10.89 17.11 41.16
N GLY A 738 11.63 16.15 40.61
CA GLY A 738 13.09 16.03 40.74
C GLY A 738 13.55 14.96 41.72
N GLU A 739 12.64 14.24 42.38
CA GLU A 739 12.93 13.11 43.29
C GLU A 739 12.37 11.79 42.76
N GLU A 740 13.10 10.71 43.01
CA GLU A 740 12.69 9.34 42.71
C GLU A 740 11.58 8.89 43.66
N PHE A 741 10.55 8.25 43.11
CA PHE A 741 9.41 7.79 43.92
C PHE A 741 8.82 6.49 43.38
N ALA A 742 8.80 5.47 44.25
CA ALA A 742 8.09 4.23 43.98
C ALA A 742 6.59 4.44 44.22
N LEU A 743 5.79 4.14 43.20
CA LEU A 743 4.34 4.20 43.26
C LEU A 743 3.72 2.98 43.96
N GLY A 744 4.54 1.94 44.20
CA GLY A 744 4.09 0.66 44.72
C GLY A 744 3.42 -0.19 43.64
N CYS A 745 2.46 -1.00 44.04
CA CYS A 745 1.75 -1.92 43.14
C CYS A 745 0.70 -1.18 42.31
N GLY A 746 0.93 -1.06 41.00
CA GLY A 746 0.08 -0.29 40.08
C GLY A 746 -1.38 -0.76 40.02
N VAL A 747 -1.64 -2.07 40.12
CA VAL A 747 -3.02 -2.63 40.16
C VAL A 747 -3.71 -2.38 41.51
N CYS A 748 -3.03 -2.60 42.63
CA CYS A 748 -3.64 -2.39 43.95
C CYS A 748 -3.89 -0.92 44.25
N ARG A 749 -3.04 -0.02 43.76
CA ARG A 749 -3.21 1.43 43.94
C ARG A 749 -4.59 1.89 43.48
N ASN A 750 -5.04 1.41 42.32
CA ASN A 750 -6.31 1.82 41.71
C ASN A 750 -7.53 1.19 42.41
N ALA A 751 -7.35 0.08 43.14
CA ALA A 751 -8.40 -0.52 43.95
C ALA A 751 -8.61 0.17 45.31
N HIS A 752 -7.65 1.01 45.75
CA HIS A 752 -7.78 1.80 46.98
C HIS A 752 -8.35 3.20 46.74
N THR A 753 -8.46 3.63 45.48
CA THR A 753 -9.05 4.91 45.07
C THR A 753 -10.56 4.83 44.75
N PHE A 754 -11.17 3.64 44.81
CA PHE A 754 -12.61 3.42 44.62
C PHE A 754 -13.27 2.76 45.83
#